data_AF-A0A9R0YVY4-F1
#
_entry.id   AF-A0A9R0YVY4-F1
#
_cell.length_a   1.000
_cell.length_b   1.000
_cell.length_c   1.000
_cell.angle_alpha   90.00
_cell.angle_beta   90.00
_cell.angle_gamma   90.00
#
_symmetry.space_group_name_H-M   'P 1'
#
loop_
_entity.id
_entity.type
_entity.pdbx_description
1 polymer ?
#
loop_
_entity_poly.entity_id
_entity_poly.type
_entity_poly.pdbx_seq_one_letter_code
_entity_poly.pdbx_strand_id
1 'polypeptide(L)'
;MVQALVSMYVDLQAKGLVSRQGVYKHYVLGMLASLEGRNEARSNSTDCEKLLAVCEIELNYDSCKEYIQTLPATDISYIIGRYYTLCFPCNLARSQPQEPSWKEPLCMLLTLWIKLVDDIPKQSTDASSYERTGYLDSNRLTHCMSTFRQLLINNEITVHQGWDAISMFVQVGFNSEMIMDTSHFCRAMVLSGCGFKTVVEVYHGGQENLESVNADSRNPLDLLELYGASTDGCLSNLIEGSCDSQALLHKLLSSLSQSVGEHADSLEMIRSGVWGKLIAFSENMQLGSQLRVYALQLMQCITGRNLKSLPNEIVSQVEPWESWYEPGTSDSLADEGSTPSCSITASLVALRSNQMVTAVLPDTSITPENLSSLHSAVSCFLHLSERASSVESVTVLEAVLEEWEQLFSSPKEEYVQPQDSPKEASDWSDGWDDGWEALPEELENPAQKQDGASSLSVHPLHSCWMEIIRKLAGLGELQKIIELLDRASSKHSRLLEDEEAHRLLELLSAAPNCFMALKIMLLLPYEAPQLQCLQTVEAKIREGTASTSSNAKDHELLALVLSSGVLQKMAGEEGYSKLFSHTCHLVGHLARSFQGDLCAHWEAESKMNQKSLLFGKVLLPCFISESWCSKGSICWPGSSSRDGCTPPHPLV
;
A
#
# COMPACT_ATOMS: atom_id res chain seq x y z
N MET A 1 -24.92 -47.83 -44.25
CA MET A 1 -25.01 -49.23 -43.78
C MET A 1 -25.98 -49.37 -42.60
N VAL A 2 -25.77 -48.70 -41.47
CA VAL A 2 -26.69 -48.74 -40.31
C VAL A 2 -28.11 -48.27 -40.66
N GLN A 3 -28.25 -47.21 -41.46
CA GLN A 3 -29.57 -46.75 -41.95
C GLN A 3 -30.30 -47.81 -42.80
N ALA A 4 -29.56 -48.56 -43.63
CA ALA A 4 -30.13 -49.64 -44.43
C ALA A 4 -30.56 -50.83 -43.54
N LEU A 5 -29.77 -51.15 -42.51
CA LEU A 5 -30.10 -52.16 -41.52
C LEU A 5 -31.32 -51.77 -40.69
N VAL A 6 -31.40 -50.53 -40.20
CA VAL A 6 -32.55 -50.02 -39.45
C VAL A 6 -33.81 -49.96 -40.31
N SER A 7 -33.71 -49.56 -41.59
CA SER A 7 -34.86 -49.54 -42.51
C SER A 7 -35.39 -50.92 -42.90
N MET A 8 -34.61 -51.98 -42.68
CA MET A 8 -35.04 -53.36 -42.92
C MET A 8 -35.87 -53.94 -41.76
N TYR A 9 -35.89 -53.31 -40.59
CA TYR A 9 -36.72 -53.72 -39.46
C TYR A 9 -37.95 -52.81 -39.34
N VAL A 10 -39.14 -53.43 -39.31
CA VAL A 10 -40.45 -52.73 -39.30
C VAL A 10 -40.76 -52.09 -37.94
N ASP A 11 -40.07 -52.52 -36.88
CA ASP A 11 -40.32 -52.09 -35.51
C ASP A 11 -39.23 -51.11 -35.05
N LEU A 12 -39.57 -49.82 -34.99
CA LEU A 12 -38.70 -48.71 -34.57
C LEU A 12 -38.20 -48.84 -33.11
N GLN A 13 -38.76 -49.79 -32.34
CA GLN A 13 -38.39 -50.08 -30.95
C GLN A 13 -37.63 -51.40 -30.76
N ALA A 14 -36.98 -51.95 -31.80
CA ALA A 14 -36.10 -53.11 -31.62
C ALA A 14 -34.92 -52.77 -30.68
N LYS A 15 -35.09 -53.09 -29.39
CA LYS A 15 -34.07 -52.95 -28.33
C LYS A 15 -32.78 -53.62 -28.78
N GLY A 16 -31.75 -52.80 -29.07
CA GLY A 16 -30.40 -53.28 -29.38
C GLY A 16 -29.78 -52.73 -30.67
N LEU A 17 -30.54 -52.03 -31.54
CA LEU A 17 -29.97 -51.38 -32.72
C LEU A 17 -29.42 -49.98 -32.38
N VAL A 18 -28.17 -49.71 -32.75
CA VAL A 18 -27.53 -48.40 -32.55
C VAL A 18 -28.13 -47.39 -33.53
N SER A 19 -28.63 -46.25 -33.02
CA SER A 19 -29.17 -45.18 -33.85
C SER A 19 -28.06 -44.54 -34.70
N ARG A 20 -28.43 -43.93 -35.84
CA ARG A 20 -27.49 -43.17 -36.69
C ARG A 20 -26.75 -42.09 -35.89
N GLN A 21 -27.46 -41.38 -35.03
CA GLN A 21 -26.90 -40.38 -34.11
C GLN A 21 -25.96 -41.02 -33.09
N GLY A 22 -26.28 -42.21 -32.56
CA GLY A 22 -25.39 -42.95 -31.65
C GLY A 22 -24.06 -43.35 -32.31
N VAL A 23 -24.09 -43.74 -33.59
CA VAL A 23 -22.87 -44.03 -34.36
C VAL A 23 -22.04 -42.77 -34.60
N TYR A 24 -22.69 -41.66 -34.96
CA TYR A 24 -22.02 -40.37 -35.15
C TYR A 24 -21.41 -39.85 -33.85
N LYS A 25 -22.16 -39.91 -32.75
CA LYS A 25 -21.66 -39.56 -31.41
C LYS A 25 -20.44 -40.41 -31.03
N HIS A 26 -20.50 -41.72 -31.23
CA HIS A 26 -19.36 -42.60 -30.93
C HIS A 26 -18.14 -42.30 -31.80
N TYR A 27 -18.34 -42.03 -33.10
CA TYR A 27 -17.26 -41.65 -34.00
C TYR A 27 -16.59 -40.33 -33.59
N VAL A 28 -17.38 -39.28 -33.35
CA VAL A 28 -16.87 -37.97 -32.92
C VAL A 28 -16.16 -38.07 -31.58
N LEU A 29 -16.75 -38.74 -30.58
CA LEU A 29 -16.11 -38.92 -29.28
C LEU A 29 -14.85 -39.78 -29.34
N GLY A 30 -14.78 -40.77 -30.23
CA GLY A 30 -13.56 -41.55 -30.46
C GLY A 30 -12.44 -40.73 -31.08
N MET A 31 -12.76 -39.88 -32.06
CA MET A 31 -11.80 -38.93 -32.65
C MET A 31 -11.32 -37.90 -31.63
N LEU A 32 -12.22 -37.43 -30.77
CA LEU A 32 -11.93 -36.47 -29.72
C LEU A 32 -11.08 -37.10 -28.60
N ALA A 33 -11.37 -38.33 -28.17
CA ALA A 33 -10.53 -39.08 -27.22
C ALA A 33 -9.11 -39.34 -27.74
N SER A 34 -8.96 -39.58 -29.05
CA SER A 34 -7.64 -39.72 -29.67
C SER A 34 -6.87 -38.39 -29.72
N LEU A 35 -7.54 -37.24 -29.76
CA LEU A 35 -6.89 -35.93 -29.62
C LEU A 35 -6.46 -35.69 -28.18
N GLU A 36 -7.32 -35.97 -27.21
CA GLU A 36 -7.03 -35.83 -25.78
C GLU A 36 -5.81 -36.62 -25.36
N GLY A 37 -5.74 -37.92 -25.70
CA GLY A 37 -4.59 -38.76 -25.35
C GLY A 37 -3.27 -38.32 -25.99
N ARG A 38 -3.31 -37.59 -27.13
CA ARG A 38 -2.12 -37.01 -27.76
C ARG A 38 -1.71 -35.68 -27.13
N ASN A 39 -2.68 -34.91 -26.62
CA ASN A 39 -2.43 -33.66 -25.92
C ASN A 39 -1.80 -33.92 -24.53
N GLU A 40 -2.29 -34.94 -23.80
CA GLU A 40 -1.70 -35.40 -22.53
C GLU A 40 -0.23 -35.85 -22.70
N ALA A 41 0.11 -36.49 -23.82
CA ALA A 41 1.48 -36.91 -24.11
C ALA A 41 2.44 -35.76 -24.47
N ARG A 42 1.91 -34.59 -24.89
CA ARG A 42 2.68 -33.40 -25.32
C ARG A 42 2.90 -32.38 -24.20
N SER A 43 2.35 -32.57 -23.01
CA SER A 43 2.32 -31.59 -21.91
C SER A 43 3.69 -31.20 -21.30
N ASN A 44 4.82 -31.60 -21.89
CA ASN A 44 6.18 -31.34 -21.39
C ASN A 44 7.04 -30.45 -22.31
N SER A 45 6.48 -29.92 -23.42
CA SER A 45 7.20 -29.13 -24.42
C SER A 45 6.62 -27.72 -24.52
N THR A 46 7.44 -26.69 -24.32
CA THR A 46 6.95 -25.34 -23.99
C THR A 46 7.00 -24.29 -25.09
N ASP A 47 7.49 -24.49 -26.32
CA ASP A 47 7.66 -23.31 -27.21
C ASP A 47 7.43 -23.41 -28.74
N CYS A 48 7.25 -24.57 -29.36
CA CYS A 48 6.97 -24.64 -30.82
C CYS A 48 5.67 -25.36 -31.22
N GLU A 49 4.97 -26.01 -30.29
CA GLU A 49 3.75 -26.78 -30.58
C GLU A 49 2.44 -25.99 -30.36
N LYS A 50 2.53 -24.73 -29.89
CA LYS A 50 1.41 -23.90 -29.41
C LYS A 50 0.37 -23.55 -30.49
N LEU A 51 0.79 -23.37 -31.74
CA LEU A 51 -0.09 -23.08 -32.87
C LEU A 51 -0.56 -24.35 -33.58
N LEU A 52 0.31 -25.37 -33.63
CA LEU A 52 0.03 -26.62 -34.32
C LEU A 52 -1.09 -27.40 -33.63
N ALA A 53 -1.20 -27.32 -32.30
CA ALA A 53 -2.28 -27.96 -31.56
C ALA A 53 -3.66 -27.36 -31.89
N VAL A 54 -3.78 -26.02 -31.95
CA VAL A 54 -5.06 -25.36 -32.29
C VAL A 54 -5.47 -25.66 -33.73
N CYS A 55 -4.54 -25.60 -34.68
CA CYS A 55 -4.81 -25.97 -36.08
C CYS A 55 -5.20 -27.45 -36.24
N GLU A 56 -4.56 -28.35 -35.49
CA GLU A 56 -4.89 -29.78 -35.51
C GLU A 56 -6.29 -30.06 -34.94
N ILE A 57 -6.67 -29.36 -33.87
CA ILE A 57 -8.01 -29.46 -33.30
C ILE A 57 -9.06 -28.89 -34.26
N GLU A 58 -8.77 -27.75 -34.90
CA GLU A 58 -9.64 -27.18 -35.92
C GLU A 58 -9.88 -28.13 -37.10
N LEU A 59 -8.83 -28.75 -37.64
CA LEU A 59 -8.94 -29.72 -38.75
C LEU A 59 -9.78 -30.95 -38.36
N ASN A 60 -9.63 -31.41 -37.11
CA ASN A 60 -10.43 -32.51 -36.59
C ASN A 60 -11.91 -32.12 -36.46
N TYR A 61 -12.18 -30.93 -35.93
CA TYR A 61 -13.53 -30.40 -35.83
C TYR A 61 -14.18 -30.27 -37.21
N ASP A 62 -13.48 -29.69 -38.19
CA ASP A 62 -13.98 -29.55 -39.56
C ASP A 62 -14.33 -30.91 -40.20
N SER A 63 -13.54 -31.95 -39.90
CA SER A 63 -13.80 -33.32 -40.34
C SER A 63 -15.01 -33.96 -39.65
N CYS A 64 -15.35 -33.49 -38.44
CA CYS A 64 -16.44 -34.01 -37.62
C CYS A 64 -17.74 -33.18 -37.72
N LYS A 65 -17.65 -31.95 -38.23
CA LYS A 65 -18.72 -30.93 -38.24
C LYS A 65 -20.06 -31.44 -38.76
N GLU A 66 -20.08 -32.07 -39.93
CA GLU A 66 -21.31 -32.60 -40.53
C GLU A 66 -21.98 -33.68 -39.65
N TYR A 67 -21.18 -34.45 -38.90
CA TYR A 67 -21.70 -35.45 -37.98
C TYR A 67 -22.24 -34.80 -36.71
N ILE A 68 -21.53 -33.80 -36.16
CA ILE A 68 -21.92 -33.05 -34.96
C ILE A 68 -23.26 -32.35 -35.16
N GLN A 69 -23.45 -31.66 -36.30
CA GLN A 69 -24.67 -30.91 -36.60
C GLN A 69 -25.95 -31.76 -36.71
N THR A 70 -25.81 -33.09 -36.79
CA THR A 70 -26.95 -34.03 -36.86
C THR A 70 -27.34 -34.64 -35.50
N LEU A 71 -26.60 -34.30 -34.44
CA LEU A 71 -26.83 -34.79 -33.07
C LEU A 71 -27.88 -33.94 -32.34
N PRO A 72 -28.47 -34.45 -31.24
CA PRO A 72 -29.30 -33.66 -30.34
C PRO A 72 -28.53 -32.48 -29.71
N ALA A 73 -29.22 -31.39 -29.38
CA ALA A 73 -28.62 -30.17 -28.82
C ALA A 73 -27.76 -30.43 -27.57
N THR A 74 -28.21 -31.31 -26.68
CA THR A 74 -27.44 -31.71 -25.47
C THR A 74 -26.10 -32.36 -25.80
N ASP A 75 -26.07 -33.21 -26.83
CA ASP A 75 -24.84 -33.86 -27.30
C ASP A 75 -23.92 -32.89 -28.04
N ILE A 76 -24.50 -31.93 -28.78
CA ILE A 76 -23.76 -30.86 -29.44
C ILE A 76 -23.06 -29.98 -28.40
N SER A 77 -23.78 -29.48 -27.39
CA SER A 77 -23.21 -28.66 -26.32
C SER A 77 -22.11 -29.39 -25.56
N TYR A 78 -22.30 -30.68 -25.26
CA TYR A 78 -21.29 -31.51 -24.61
C TYR A 78 -20.02 -31.67 -25.45
N ILE A 79 -20.16 -31.99 -26.75
CA ILE A 79 -19.02 -32.18 -27.66
C ILE A 79 -18.28 -30.86 -27.87
N ILE A 80 -19.00 -29.76 -28.09
CA ILE A 80 -18.42 -28.43 -28.27
C ILE A 80 -17.67 -28.00 -27.00
N GLY A 81 -18.26 -28.20 -25.82
CA GLY A 81 -17.59 -27.95 -24.54
C GLY A 81 -16.25 -28.68 -24.41
N ARG A 82 -16.16 -29.92 -24.91
CA ARG A 82 -14.88 -30.65 -24.92
C ARG A 82 -13.87 -30.08 -25.92
N TYR A 83 -14.31 -29.58 -27.07
CA TYR A 83 -13.42 -28.87 -28.00
C TYR A 83 -12.88 -27.58 -27.37
N TYR A 84 -13.70 -26.80 -26.64
CA TYR A 84 -13.25 -25.63 -25.88
C TYR A 84 -12.12 -25.96 -24.92
N THR A 85 -12.34 -26.97 -24.07
CA THR A 85 -11.37 -27.51 -23.12
C THR A 85 -10.07 -27.95 -23.79
N LEU A 86 -10.17 -28.69 -24.91
CA LEU A 86 -9.02 -29.25 -25.61
C LEU A 86 -8.10 -28.20 -26.22
N CYS A 87 -8.69 -27.10 -26.69
CA CYS A 87 -7.93 -26.00 -27.28
C CYS A 87 -7.18 -25.17 -26.23
N PHE A 88 -7.51 -25.33 -24.95
CA PHE A 88 -6.86 -24.60 -23.86
C PHE A 88 -5.58 -25.31 -23.43
N PRO A 89 -4.40 -24.67 -23.55
CA PRO A 89 -3.14 -25.27 -23.12
C PRO A 89 -3.13 -25.51 -21.59
N CYS A 90 -3.16 -26.77 -21.16
CA CYS A 90 -3.26 -27.16 -19.74
C CYS A 90 -2.12 -26.65 -18.83
N ASN A 91 -1.05 -26.04 -19.39
CA ASN A 91 0.13 -25.56 -18.66
C ASN A 91 0.23 -24.03 -18.51
N LEU A 92 -0.74 -23.25 -19.00
CA LEU A 92 -0.70 -21.77 -18.92
C LEU A 92 -0.67 -21.22 -17.49
N ALA A 93 -1.13 -22.00 -16.50
CA ALA A 93 -1.06 -21.61 -15.09
C ALA A 93 0.38 -21.46 -14.54
N ARG A 94 1.42 -21.99 -15.22
CA ARG A 94 2.82 -21.93 -14.76
C ARG A 94 3.71 -20.93 -15.47
N SER A 95 3.29 -20.41 -16.63
CA SER A 95 4.07 -19.43 -17.39
C SER A 95 3.12 -18.39 -17.95
N GLN A 96 2.96 -17.27 -17.25
CA GLN A 96 2.16 -16.16 -17.75
C GLN A 96 2.76 -15.67 -19.08
N PRO A 97 2.02 -15.77 -20.19
CA PRO A 97 2.52 -15.27 -21.47
C PRO A 97 2.48 -13.74 -21.47
N GLN A 98 3.58 -13.11 -21.05
CA GLN A 98 3.73 -11.65 -21.08
C GLN A 98 4.26 -11.14 -22.44
N GLU A 99 4.81 -12.02 -23.28
CA GLU A 99 5.41 -11.62 -24.54
C GLU A 99 4.34 -11.34 -25.63
N PRO A 100 4.57 -10.33 -26.49
CA PRO A 100 3.67 -9.99 -27.59
C PRO A 100 3.47 -11.14 -28.59
N SER A 101 4.39 -12.10 -28.64
CA SER A 101 4.34 -13.33 -29.44
C SER A 101 3.13 -14.24 -29.15
N TRP A 102 2.46 -14.02 -28.01
CA TRP A 102 1.28 -14.78 -27.60
C TRP A 102 -0.06 -14.17 -28.03
N LYS A 103 -0.02 -13.03 -28.73
CA LYS A 103 -1.22 -12.37 -29.27
C LYS A 103 -1.83 -13.18 -30.42
N GLU A 104 -1.02 -13.62 -31.38
CA GLU A 104 -1.49 -14.42 -32.53
C GLU A 104 -2.09 -15.78 -32.11
N PRO A 105 -1.46 -16.58 -31.23
CA PRO A 105 -2.07 -17.78 -30.66
C PRO A 105 -3.43 -17.54 -30.01
N LEU A 106 -3.57 -16.47 -29.22
CA LEU A 106 -4.83 -16.11 -28.57
C LEU A 106 -5.91 -15.74 -29.60
N CYS A 107 -5.55 -14.95 -30.62
CA CYS A 107 -6.44 -14.62 -31.72
C CYS A 107 -6.90 -15.86 -32.51
N MET A 108 -6.01 -16.83 -32.75
CA MET A 108 -6.37 -18.09 -33.42
C MET A 108 -7.31 -18.94 -32.58
N LEU A 109 -7.05 -19.06 -31.27
CA LEU A 109 -7.94 -19.73 -30.32
C LEU A 109 -9.34 -19.11 -30.34
N LEU A 110 -9.44 -17.78 -30.21
CA LEU A 110 -10.70 -17.05 -30.26
C LEU A 110 -11.42 -17.24 -31.59
N THR A 111 -10.68 -17.29 -32.71
CA THR A 111 -11.27 -17.51 -34.05
C THR A 111 -11.90 -18.90 -34.14
N LEU A 112 -11.21 -19.93 -33.64
CA LEU A 112 -11.76 -21.28 -33.56
C LEU A 112 -12.98 -21.33 -32.66
N TRP A 113 -12.94 -20.69 -31.49
CA TRP A 113 -14.06 -20.65 -30.57
C TRP A 113 -15.30 -19.96 -31.14
N ILE A 114 -15.13 -18.81 -31.80
CA ILE A 114 -16.21 -18.13 -32.54
C ILE A 114 -16.83 -19.09 -33.57
N LYS A 115 -16.00 -19.80 -34.34
CA LYS A 115 -16.45 -20.80 -35.32
C LYS A 115 -17.22 -21.97 -34.68
N LEU A 116 -16.79 -22.45 -33.51
CA LEU A 116 -17.48 -23.51 -32.77
C LEU A 116 -18.88 -23.07 -32.32
N VAL A 117 -19.04 -21.83 -31.82
CA VAL A 117 -20.36 -21.29 -31.44
C VAL A 117 -21.26 -21.11 -32.66
N ASP A 118 -20.73 -20.51 -33.74
CA ASP A 118 -21.51 -20.20 -34.95
C ASP A 118 -22.06 -21.43 -35.67
N ASP A 119 -21.36 -22.55 -35.53
CA ASP A 119 -21.71 -23.81 -36.17
C ASP A 119 -22.81 -24.60 -35.43
N ILE A 120 -23.25 -24.13 -34.26
CA ILE A 120 -24.38 -24.71 -33.51
C ILE A 120 -25.68 -24.52 -34.33
N PRO A 121 -26.39 -25.61 -34.69
CA PRO A 121 -27.54 -25.54 -35.59
C PRO A 121 -28.69 -24.68 -35.06
N LYS A 122 -29.06 -23.63 -35.82
CA LYS A 122 -30.14 -22.67 -35.50
C LYS A 122 -31.57 -23.23 -35.44
N GLN A 123 -31.79 -24.46 -35.94
CA GLN A 123 -33.12 -25.07 -36.13
C GLN A 123 -33.33 -26.39 -35.39
N SER A 124 -32.49 -26.76 -34.43
CA SER A 124 -32.63 -28.05 -33.72
C SER A 124 -33.67 -28.05 -32.57
N THR A 125 -34.61 -27.10 -32.57
CA THR A 125 -35.65 -26.97 -31.54
C THR A 125 -36.98 -27.53 -32.02
N ASP A 126 -37.21 -28.80 -31.73
CA ASP A 126 -38.55 -29.28 -31.46
C ASP A 126 -38.74 -29.18 -29.93
N ALA A 127 -38.83 -27.97 -29.37
CA ALA A 127 -38.92 -27.83 -27.92
C ALA A 127 -39.55 -26.55 -27.38
N SER A 128 -40.14 -26.79 -26.21
CA SER A 128 -40.67 -25.88 -25.20
C SER A 128 -39.83 -24.64 -24.89
N SER A 129 -40.45 -23.69 -24.18
CA SER A 129 -39.93 -22.35 -23.84
C SER A 129 -38.53 -22.28 -23.20
N TYR A 130 -37.99 -23.37 -22.66
CA TYR A 130 -36.67 -23.43 -22.01
C TYR A 130 -35.49 -23.57 -22.98
N GLU A 131 -35.68 -24.07 -24.21
CA GLU A 131 -34.58 -24.20 -25.19
C GLU A 131 -34.39 -22.95 -26.07
N ARG A 132 -35.35 -22.01 -26.03
CA ARG A 132 -35.28 -20.73 -26.75
C ARG A 132 -34.26 -19.76 -26.13
N THR A 133 -34.01 -19.85 -24.83
CA THR A 133 -33.05 -19.01 -24.11
C THR A 133 -31.60 -19.35 -24.45
N GLY A 134 -31.24 -20.64 -24.58
CA GLY A 134 -29.88 -21.06 -24.94
C GLY A 134 -29.45 -20.64 -26.36
N TYR A 135 -30.40 -20.54 -27.30
CA TYR A 135 -30.14 -20.04 -28.66
C TYR A 135 -29.84 -18.54 -28.72
N LEU A 136 -30.57 -17.74 -27.93
CA LEU A 136 -30.34 -16.30 -27.84
C LEU A 136 -28.99 -15.99 -27.18
N ASP A 137 -28.55 -16.84 -26.26
CA ASP A 137 -27.26 -16.72 -25.57
C ASP A 137 -26.07 -17.10 -26.47
N SER A 138 -26.21 -18.14 -27.32
CA SER A 138 -25.17 -18.55 -28.28
C SER A 138 -24.81 -17.45 -29.28
N ASN A 139 -25.80 -16.76 -29.87
CA ASN A 139 -25.53 -15.66 -30.81
C ASN A 139 -24.88 -14.45 -30.11
N ARG A 140 -25.21 -14.22 -28.83
CA ARG A 140 -24.60 -13.17 -28.02
C ARG A 140 -23.14 -13.50 -27.70
N LEU A 141 -22.86 -14.74 -27.30
CA LEU A 141 -21.50 -15.19 -26.99
C LEU A 141 -20.55 -15.08 -28.20
N THR A 142 -20.96 -15.50 -29.40
CA THR A 142 -20.16 -15.29 -30.64
C THR A 142 -19.77 -13.82 -30.78
N HIS A 143 -20.75 -12.93 -30.61
CA HIS A 143 -20.53 -11.51 -30.82
C HIS A 143 -19.65 -10.92 -29.72
N CYS A 144 -19.85 -11.31 -28.46
CA CYS A 144 -18.97 -10.93 -27.35
C CYS A 144 -17.52 -11.37 -27.59
N MET A 145 -17.29 -12.63 -28.00
CA MET A 145 -15.96 -13.13 -28.36
C MET A 145 -15.36 -12.40 -29.55
N SER A 146 -16.19 -12.02 -30.53
CA SER A 146 -15.77 -11.24 -31.70
C SER A 146 -15.33 -9.83 -31.32
N THR A 147 -16.11 -9.13 -30.50
CA THR A 147 -15.75 -7.81 -29.97
C THR A 147 -14.50 -7.88 -29.10
N PHE A 148 -14.41 -8.86 -28.20
CA PHE A 148 -13.23 -9.10 -27.39
C PHE A 148 -11.96 -9.31 -28.23
N ARG A 149 -12.06 -10.11 -29.30
CA ARG A 149 -10.98 -10.31 -30.27
C ARG A 149 -10.55 -9.01 -30.96
N GLN A 150 -11.50 -8.14 -31.33
CA GLN A 150 -11.18 -6.83 -31.92
C GLN A 150 -10.46 -5.92 -30.92
N LEU A 151 -10.93 -5.87 -29.67
CA LEU A 151 -10.29 -5.08 -28.61
C LEU A 151 -8.86 -5.56 -28.30
N LEU A 152 -8.64 -6.88 -28.33
CA LEU A 152 -7.30 -7.46 -28.25
C LEU A 152 -6.42 -7.05 -29.44
N ILE A 153 -6.94 -7.07 -30.66
CA ILE A 153 -6.22 -6.63 -31.87
C ILE A 153 -5.84 -5.15 -31.76
N ASN A 154 -6.75 -4.31 -31.28
CA ASN A 154 -6.58 -2.86 -31.10
C ASN A 154 -5.67 -2.49 -29.91
N ASN A 155 -5.21 -3.47 -29.12
CA ASN A 155 -4.45 -3.28 -27.88
C ASN A 155 -5.21 -2.54 -26.77
N GLU A 156 -6.55 -2.53 -26.81
CA GLU A 156 -7.36 -2.05 -25.69
C GLU A 156 -7.41 -3.08 -24.55
N ILE A 157 -7.21 -4.37 -24.88
CA ILE A 157 -7.01 -5.45 -23.92
C ILE A 157 -5.57 -5.95 -24.07
N THR A 158 -4.84 -6.05 -22.95
CA THR A 158 -3.47 -6.59 -22.97
C THR A 158 -3.49 -8.11 -23.20
N VAL A 159 -2.40 -8.65 -23.75
CA VAL A 159 -2.26 -10.10 -23.99
C VAL A 159 -2.44 -10.91 -22.71
N HIS A 160 -1.95 -10.39 -21.59
CA HIS A 160 -2.10 -11.00 -20.27
C HIS A 160 -3.57 -11.03 -19.79
N GLN A 161 -4.26 -9.88 -19.80
CA GLN A 161 -5.70 -9.82 -19.47
C GLN A 161 -6.51 -10.76 -20.38
N GLY A 162 -6.12 -10.83 -21.66
CA GLY A 162 -6.71 -11.71 -22.66
C GLY A 162 -6.63 -13.19 -22.28
N TRP A 163 -5.42 -13.68 -21.98
CA TRP A 163 -5.20 -15.07 -21.57
C TRP A 163 -5.82 -15.40 -20.21
N ASP A 164 -5.75 -14.47 -19.24
CA ASP A 164 -6.38 -14.64 -17.93
C ASP A 164 -7.90 -14.80 -18.06
N ALA A 165 -8.54 -14.00 -18.93
CA ALA A 165 -10.00 -14.03 -19.11
C ALA A 165 -10.44 -15.37 -19.72
N ILE A 166 -9.69 -15.85 -20.71
CA ILE A 166 -9.94 -17.13 -21.35
C ILE A 166 -9.69 -18.29 -20.38
N SER A 167 -8.63 -18.22 -19.59
CA SER A 167 -8.32 -19.20 -18.55
C SER A 167 -9.44 -19.30 -17.52
N MET A 168 -9.91 -18.15 -16.99
CA MET A 168 -10.99 -18.11 -16.02
C MET A 168 -12.33 -18.56 -16.60
N PHE A 169 -12.65 -18.16 -17.82
CA PHE A 169 -13.86 -18.60 -18.50
C PHE A 169 -13.91 -20.14 -18.62
N VAL A 170 -12.79 -20.74 -19.01
CA VAL A 170 -12.65 -22.20 -19.12
C VAL A 170 -12.71 -22.88 -17.75
N GLN A 171 -12.02 -22.35 -16.73
CA GLN A 171 -12.06 -22.88 -15.36
C GLN A 171 -13.47 -22.91 -14.77
N VAL A 172 -14.25 -21.85 -15.00
CA VAL A 172 -15.64 -21.80 -14.54
C VAL A 172 -16.53 -22.72 -15.39
N GLY A 173 -16.27 -22.80 -16.70
CA GLY A 173 -16.94 -23.72 -17.62
C GLY A 173 -16.68 -25.20 -17.34
N PHE A 174 -15.58 -25.57 -16.69
CA PHE A 174 -15.35 -26.95 -16.23
C PHE A 174 -16.27 -27.37 -15.08
N ASN A 175 -16.68 -26.42 -14.25
CA ASN A 175 -17.48 -26.67 -13.05
C ASN A 175 -18.99 -26.51 -13.31
N SER A 176 -19.38 -25.89 -14.42
CA SER A 176 -20.77 -25.66 -14.84
C SER A 176 -21.03 -26.38 -16.14
N GLU A 177 -22.10 -27.18 -16.24
CA GLU A 177 -22.51 -27.85 -17.49
C GLU A 177 -22.89 -26.87 -18.62
N MET A 178 -22.81 -25.56 -18.40
CA MET A 178 -23.17 -24.50 -19.34
C MET A 178 -21.99 -23.57 -19.67
N ILE A 179 -21.12 -24.00 -20.59
CA ILE A 179 -19.99 -23.24 -21.15
C ILE A 179 -20.45 -22.07 -22.05
N MET A 180 -21.76 -21.83 -22.19
CA MET A 180 -22.33 -20.99 -23.25
C MET A 180 -22.93 -19.66 -22.77
N ASP A 181 -22.75 -19.27 -21.51
CA ASP A 181 -23.36 -18.05 -20.96
C ASP A 181 -22.45 -16.82 -21.10
N THR A 182 -23.00 -15.79 -21.76
CA THR A 182 -22.38 -14.49 -21.96
C THR A 182 -21.96 -13.83 -20.64
N SER A 183 -22.75 -13.98 -19.57
CA SER A 183 -22.47 -13.40 -18.25
C SER A 183 -21.21 -13.99 -17.62
N HIS A 184 -20.94 -15.27 -17.85
CA HIS A 184 -19.74 -15.95 -17.37
C HIS A 184 -18.48 -15.46 -18.09
N PHE A 185 -18.57 -15.20 -19.40
CA PHE A 185 -17.48 -14.63 -20.17
C PHE A 185 -17.15 -13.21 -19.69
N CYS A 186 -18.15 -12.35 -19.53
CA CYS A 186 -17.95 -10.99 -19.03
C CYS A 186 -17.45 -10.98 -17.58
N ARG A 187 -17.93 -11.88 -16.72
CA ARG A 187 -17.40 -12.08 -15.37
C ARG A 187 -15.91 -12.44 -15.39
N ALA A 188 -15.50 -13.33 -16.28
CA ALA A 188 -14.09 -13.68 -16.43
C ALA A 188 -13.24 -12.46 -16.85
N MET A 189 -13.75 -11.60 -17.74
CA MET A 189 -13.08 -10.35 -18.10
C MET A 189 -12.90 -9.41 -16.90
N VAL A 190 -13.94 -9.24 -16.08
CA VAL A 190 -13.88 -8.40 -14.86
C VAL A 190 -12.80 -8.93 -13.91
N LEU A 191 -12.79 -10.24 -13.66
CA LEU A 191 -11.82 -10.87 -12.76
C LEU A 191 -10.40 -10.92 -13.32
N SER A 192 -10.21 -10.71 -14.63
CA SER A 192 -8.90 -10.52 -15.27
C SER A 192 -8.37 -9.09 -15.17
N GLY A 193 -9.20 -8.15 -14.71
CA GLY A 193 -8.86 -6.74 -14.65
C GLY A 193 -8.94 -6.04 -16.00
N CYS A 194 -9.76 -6.52 -16.94
CA CYS A 194 -10.09 -5.77 -18.15
C CYS A 194 -10.82 -4.47 -17.77
N GLY A 195 -10.44 -3.33 -18.34
CA GLY A 195 -11.03 -2.04 -17.98
C GLY A 195 -12.54 -1.97 -18.27
N PHE A 196 -13.28 -1.24 -17.45
CA PHE A 196 -14.74 -1.16 -17.49
C PHE A 196 -15.31 -0.92 -18.90
N LYS A 197 -14.73 0.03 -19.64
CA LYS A 197 -15.12 0.33 -21.04
C LYS A 197 -15.12 -0.92 -21.92
N THR A 198 -14.04 -1.71 -21.89
CA THR A 198 -13.91 -2.92 -22.69
C THR A 198 -14.94 -3.99 -22.30
N VAL A 199 -15.28 -4.08 -21.01
CA VAL A 199 -16.31 -5.00 -20.51
C VAL A 199 -17.69 -4.58 -21.02
N VAL A 200 -18.00 -3.27 -20.97
CA VAL A 200 -19.27 -2.70 -21.47
C VAL A 200 -19.41 -2.91 -22.97
N GLU A 201 -18.36 -2.62 -23.75
CA GLU A 201 -18.34 -2.81 -25.21
C GLU A 201 -18.55 -4.28 -25.60
N VAL A 202 -17.94 -5.23 -24.86
CA VAL A 202 -18.16 -6.66 -25.10
C VAL A 202 -19.58 -7.07 -24.70
N TYR A 203 -20.07 -6.60 -23.54
CA TYR A 203 -21.38 -6.96 -23.01
C TYR A 203 -22.53 -6.46 -23.91
N HIS A 204 -22.47 -5.19 -24.33
CA HIS A 204 -23.51 -4.58 -25.17
C HIS A 204 -23.27 -4.71 -26.67
N GLY A 205 -22.02 -4.86 -27.13
CA GLY A 205 -21.75 -5.16 -28.54
C GLY A 205 -22.54 -6.39 -28.98
N GLY A 206 -22.65 -7.42 -28.12
CA GLY A 206 -23.48 -8.60 -28.38
C GLY A 206 -24.98 -8.36 -28.49
N GLN A 207 -25.46 -7.16 -28.13
CA GLN A 207 -26.88 -6.82 -28.02
C GLN A 207 -27.40 -5.96 -29.20
N GLU A 208 -26.53 -5.23 -29.90
CA GLU A 208 -26.93 -4.22 -30.91
C GLU A 208 -27.59 -4.78 -32.19
N ASN A 209 -27.45 -6.09 -32.49
CA ASN A 209 -28.06 -6.71 -33.68
C ASN A 209 -29.35 -7.51 -33.39
N LEU A 210 -29.82 -7.56 -32.14
CA LEU A 210 -31.09 -8.19 -31.75
C LEU A 210 -32.21 -7.14 -31.73
N GLU A 211 -32.44 -6.47 -32.85
CA GLU A 211 -33.60 -5.59 -33.05
C GLU A 211 -34.89 -6.42 -33.14
N SER A 212 -35.43 -6.83 -31.98
CA SER A 212 -36.86 -7.01 -31.84
C SER A 212 -37.30 -6.88 -30.38
N VAL A 213 -38.11 -5.85 -30.13
CA VAL A 213 -39.03 -5.64 -29.00
C VAL A 213 -38.45 -5.07 -27.70
N ASN A 214 -38.55 -3.73 -27.58
CA ASN A 214 -38.88 -2.96 -26.37
C ASN A 214 -38.28 -3.43 -25.02
N ALA A 215 -36.94 -3.40 -24.90
CA ALA A 215 -36.28 -3.26 -23.61
C ALA A 215 -35.10 -2.32 -23.81
N ASP A 216 -34.91 -1.34 -22.91
CA ASP A 216 -33.76 -0.43 -22.90
C ASP A 216 -32.47 -1.24 -23.09
N SER A 217 -31.87 -1.15 -24.28
CA SER A 217 -30.77 -2.01 -24.73
C SER A 217 -29.43 -1.75 -24.01
N ARG A 218 -29.43 -0.82 -23.05
CA ARG A 218 -28.30 -0.42 -22.22
C ARG A 218 -28.74 -0.31 -20.75
N ASN A 219 -29.39 -1.34 -20.21
CA ASN A 219 -29.80 -1.31 -18.81
C ASN A 219 -28.56 -1.45 -17.89
N PRO A 220 -28.16 -0.41 -17.15
CA PRO A 220 -26.98 -0.47 -16.28
C PRO A 220 -27.16 -1.43 -15.10
N LEU A 221 -28.40 -1.85 -14.81
CA LEU A 221 -28.71 -2.79 -13.73
C LEU A 221 -28.12 -4.19 -13.96
N ASP A 222 -28.03 -4.63 -15.21
CA ASP A 222 -27.51 -5.97 -15.52
C ASP A 222 -25.98 -6.02 -15.26
N LEU A 223 -25.26 -4.95 -15.58
CA LEU A 223 -23.84 -4.78 -15.24
C LEU A 223 -23.64 -4.60 -13.75
N LEU A 224 -24.53 -3.87 -13.06
CA LEU A 224 -24.51 -3.75 -11.60
C LEU A 224 -24.66 -5.11 -10.93
N GLU A 225 -25.55 -5.98 -11.44
CA GLU A 225 -25.70 -7.35 -10.95
C GLU A 225 -24.43 -8.18 -11.22
N LEU A 226 -23.84 -8.07 -12.42
CA LEU A 226 -22.60 -8.77 -12.79
C LEU A 226 -21.44 -8.43 -11.84
N TYR A 227 -21.16 -7.13 -11.64
CA TYR A 227 -20.11 -6.66 -10.73
C TYR A 227 -20.45 -6.94 -9.27
N GLY A 228 -21.73 -6.82 -8.90
CA GLY A 228 -22.22 -7.09 -7.56
C GLY A 228 -22.06 -8.57 -7.16
N ALA A 229 -22.45 -9.49 -8.04
CA ALA A 229 -22.32 -10.94 -7.83
C ALA A 229 -20.86 -11.39 -7.86
N SER A 230 -20.04 -10.78 -8.73
CA SER A 230 -18.60 -11.05 -8.79
C SER A 230 -17.90 -10.61 -7.50
N THR A 231 -18.24 -9.43 -6.98
CA THR A 231 -17.77 -8.93 -5.68
C THR A 231 -18.15 -9.87 -4.54
N ASP A 232 -19.42 -10.29 -4.45
CA ASP A 232 -19.87 -11.22 -3.40
C ASP A 232 -19.13 -12.56 -3.45
N GLY A 233 -18.90 -13.08 -4.65
CA GLY A 233 -18.12 -14.30 -4.86
C GLY A 233 -16.69 -14.16 -4.34
N CYS A 234 -16.02 -13.05 -4.68
CA CYS A 234 -14.66 -12.78 -4.17
C CYS A 234 -14.63 -12.63 -2.65
N LEU A 235 -15.57 -11.88 -2.07
CA LEU A 235 -15.66 -11.66 -0.62
C LEU A 235 -15.97 -12.97 0.14
N SER A 236 -16.82 -13.83 -0.41
CA SER A 236 -17.11 -15.14 0.19
C SER A 236 -15.89 -16.06 0.15
N ASN A 237 -15.19 -16.11 -0.98
CA ASN A 237 -13.96 -16.88 -1.13
C ASN A 237 -12.82 -16.41 -0.20
N LEU A 238 -12.79 -15.11 0.12
CA LEU A 238 -11.86 -14.55 1.11
C LEU A 238 -12.15 -15.08 2.52
N ILE A 239 -13.43 -15.22 2.89
CA ILE A 239 -13.84 -15.81 4.18
C ILE A 239 -13.42 -17.28 4.27
N GLU A 240 -13.54 -18.01 3.16
CA GLU A 240 -13.13 -19.42 3.05
C GLU A 240 -11.60 -19.62 3.01
N GLY A 241 -10.83 -18.53 2.84
CA GLY A 241 -9.38 -18.54 2.87
C GLY A 241 -8.72 -19.05 1.57
N SER A 242 -9.36 -18.87 0.41
CA SER A 242 -8.77 -19.30 -0.86
C SER A 242 -7.61 -18.40 -1.28
N CYS A 243 -6.50 -19.00 -1.71
CA CYS A 243 -5.24 -18.29 -1.99
C CYS A 243 -5.36 -17.23 -3.11
N ASP A 244 -6.25 -17.42 -4.08
CA ASP A 244 -6.34 -16.54 -5.26
C ASP A 244 -7.39 -15.42 -5.11
N SER A 245 -8.24 -15.48 -4.07
CA SER A 245 -9.37 -14.54 -3.92
C SER A 245 -8.96 -13.07 -3.76
N GLN A 246 -7.83 -12.80 -3.11
CA GLN A 246 -7.28 -11.44 -2.97
C GLN A 246 -6.88 -10.86 -4.33
N ALA A 247 -6.15 -11.64 -5.13
CA ALA A 247 -5.70 -11.20 -6.46
C ALA A 247 -6.89 -10.96 -7.41
N LEU A 248 -7.92 -11.81 -7.35
CA LEU A 248 -9.15 -11.63 -8.12
C LEU A 248 -9.93 -10.38 -7.70
N LEU A 249 -10.01 -10.11 -6.39
CA LEU A 249 -10.63 -8.89 -5.89
C LEU A 249 -9.84 -7.65 -6.32
N HIS A 250 -8.51 -7.67 -6.25
CA HIS A 250 -7.67 -6.57 -6.72
C HIS A 250 -7.92 -6.26 -8.20
N LYS A 251 -7.93 -7.30 -9.06
CA LYS A 251 -8.22 -7.16 -10.49
C LYS A 251 -9.63 -6.60 -10.76
N LEU A 252 -10.64 -7.09 -10.03
CA LEU A 252 -12.01 -6.55 -10.11
C LEU A 252 -12.05 -5.07 -9.75
N LEU A 253 -11.40 -4.65 -8.66
CA LEU A 253 -11.40 -3.25 -8.26
C LEU A 253 -10.66 -2.39 -9.28
N SER A 254 -9.52 -2.85 -9.80
CA SER A 254 -8.77 -2.14 -10.84
C SER A 254 -9.54 -2.05 -12.16
N SER A 255 -10.43 -3.01 -12.49
CA SER A 255 -11.28 -2.89 -13.70
C SER A 255 -12.18 -1.64 -13.67
N LEU A 256 -12.47 -1.10 -12.48
CA LEU A 256 -13.29 0.09 -12.26
C LEU A 256 -12.47 1.38 -12.13
N SER A 257 -11.15 1.36 -12.37
CA SER A 257 -10.25 2.50 -12.09
C SER A 257 -10.43 3.69 -13.02
N GLN A 258 -10.52 3.46 -14.32
CA GLN A 258 -10.55 4.53 -15.34
C GLN A 258 -11.96 5.07 -15.56
N SER A 259 -12.08 6.40 -15.58
CA SER A 259 -13.30 7.10 -15.93
C SER A 259 -13.42 7.19 -17.47
N VAL A 260 -14.57 6.79 -18.03
CA VAL A 260 -14.79 6.82 -19.48
C VAL A 260 -16.09 7.56 -19.79
N GLY A 261 -15.97 8.65 -20.56
CA GLY A 261 -16.99 9.67 -20.71
C GLY A 261 -18.38 9.21 -21.19
N GLU A 262 -18.49 8.21 -22.07
CA GLU A 262 -19.82 7.72 -22.53
C GLU A 262 -20.54 6.87 -21.47
N HIS A 263 -19.83 6.29 -20.50
CA HIS A 263 -20.37 5.35 -19.52
C HIS A 263 -20.18 5.79 -18.06
N ALA A 264 -19.90 7.07 -17.83
CA ALA A 264 -19.59 7.62 -16.50
C ALA A 264 -20.70 7.36 -15.48
N ASP A 265 -21.97 7.64 -15.82
CA ASP A 265 -23.11 7.46 -14.91
C ASP A 265 -23.30 5.98 -14.50
N SER A 266 -23.11 5.06 -15.45
CA SER A 266 -23.20 3.62 -15.20
C SER A 266 -22.03 3.15 -14.33
N LEU A 267 -20.82 3.66 -14.58
CA LEU A 267 -19.64 3.38 -13.79
C LEU A 267 -19.80 3.88 -12.35
N GLU A 268 -20.33 5.09 -12.14
CA GLU A 268 -20.56 5.65 -10.80
C GLU A 268 -21.56 4.80 -9.99
N MET A 269 -22.64 4.35 -10.63
CA MET A 269 -23.62 3.45 -10.02
C MET A 269 -22.98 2.12 -9.60
N ILE A 270 -22.16 1.52 -10.48
CA ILE A 270 -21.47 0.26 -10.22
C ILE A 270 -20.42 0.42 -9.12
N ARG A 271 -19.59 1.47 -9.20
CA ARG A 271 -18.63 1.85 -8.15
C ARG A 271 -19.32 1.98 -6.79
N SER A 272 -20.46 2.67 -6.74
CA SER A 272 -21.26 2.81 -5.51
C SER A 272 -21.78 1.47 -4.98
N GLY A 273 -22.24 0.58 -5.86
CA GLY A 273 -22.71 -0.76 -5.47
C GLY A 273 -21.59 -1.65 -4.92
N VAL A 274 -20.43 -1.65 -5.57
CA VAL A 274 -19.24 -2.38 -5.12
C VAL A 274 -18.71 -1.79 -3.81
N TRP A 275 -18.66 -0.46 -3.72
CA TRP A 275 -18.27 0.26 -2.51
C TRP A 275 -19.16 -0.07 -1.31
N GLY A 276 -20.49 -0.06 -1.50
CA GLY A 276 -21.45 -0.44 -0.45
C GLY A 276 -21.23 -1.87 0.07
N LYS A 277 -20.84 -2.81 -0.81
CA LYS A 277 -20.48 -4.18 -0.41
C LYS A 277 -19.19 -4.23 0.40
N LEU A 278 -18.18 -3.43 0.06
CA LEU A 278 -16.95 -3.31 0.84
C LEU A 278 -17.20 -2.70 2.24
N ILE A 279 -18.08 -1.69 2.34
CA ILE A 279 -18.53 -1.15 3.62
C ILE A 279 -19.18 -2.25 4.46
N ALA A 280 -20.21 -2.91 3.92
CA ALA A 280 -20.92 -3.98 4.63
C ALA A 280 -19.98 -5.11 5.09
N PHE A 281 -18.97 -5.43 4.28
CA PHE A 281 -17.95 -6.42 4.63
C PHE A 281 -17.01 -5.93 5.74
N SER A 282 -16.52 -4.69 5.67
CA SER A 282 -15.63 -4.12 6.69
C SER A 282 -16.31 -3.89 8.06
N GLU A 283 -17.60 -3.58 8.06
CA GLU A 283 -18.40 -3.37 9.28
C GLU A 283 -18.91 -4.68 9.90
N ASN A 284 -18.78 -5.82 9.21
CA ASN A 284 -19.29 -7.10 9.70
C ASN A 284 -18.48 -7.63 10.89
N MET A 285 -19.01 -7.43 12.10
CA MET A 285 -18.39 -7.87 13.35
C MET A 285 -18.21 -9.38 13.50
N GLN A 286 -18.87 -10.21 12.67
CA GLN A 286 -18.67 -11.67 12.66
C GLN A 286 -17.36 -12.06 11.97
N LEU A 287 -16.76 -11.17 11.17
CA LEU A 287 -15.51 -11.43 10.47
C LEU A 287 -14.30 -11.13 11.37
N GLY A 288 -13.24 -11.91 11.15
CA GLY A 288 -11.94 -11.68 11.78
C GLY A 288 -11.44 -10.26 11.51
N SER A 289 -10.79 -9.64 12.51
CA SER A 289 -10.32 -8.26 12.42
C SER A 289 -9.38 -8.02 11.24
N GLN A 290 -8.61 -9.04 10.83
CA GLN A 290 -7.68 -8.96 9.69
C GLN A 290 -8.41 -8.78 8.36
N LEU A 291 -9.54 -9.46 8.15
CA LEU A 291 -10.34 -9.33 6.91
C LEU A 291 -10.99 -7.94 6.84
N ARG A 292 -11.46 -7.41 7.97
CA ARG A 292 -12.03 -6.06 8.05
C ARG A 292 -11.00 -4.98 7.79
N VAL A 293 -9.81 -5.11 8.39
CA VAL A 293 -8.68 -4.22 8.14
C VAL A 293 -8.24 -4.26 6.67
N TYR A 294 -8.16 -5.45 6.08
CA TYR A 294 -7.84 -5.61 4.66
C TYR A 294 -8.86 -4.92 3.75
N ALA A 295 -10.17 -5.06 4.01
CA ALA A 295 -11.20 -4.37 3.25
C ALA A 295 -11.07 -2.83 3.33
N LEU A 296 -10.79 -2.29 4.52
CA LEU A 296 -10.56 -0.85 4.69
C LEU A 296 -9.28 -0.37 4.00
N GLN A 297 -8.22 -1.19 3.97
CA GLN A 297 -7.00 -0.89 3.22
C GLN A 297 -7.28 -0.81 1.71
N LEU A 298 -8.10 -1.72 1.18
CA LEU A 298 -8.55 -1.66 -0.21
C LEU A 298 -9.36 -0.40 -0.49
N MET A 299 -10.32 -0.07 0.37
CA MET A 299 -11.13 1.15 0.25
C MET A 299 -10.26 2.41 0.26
N GLN A 300 -9.28 2.48 1.14
CA GLN A 300 -8.33 3.59 1.18
C GLN A 300 -7.47 3.64 -0.10
N CYS A 301 -7.00 2.50 -0.60
CA CYS A 301 -6.26 2.42 -1.86
C CYS A 301 -7.07 2.94 -3.06
N ILE A 302 -8.36 2.56 -3.14
CA ILE A 302 -9.30 2.99 -4.17
C ILE A 302 -9.44 4.52 -4.18
N THR A 303 -9.48 5.17 -3.02
CA THR A 303 -9.56 6.64 -2.94
C THR A 303 -8.27 7.36 -3.36
N GLY A 304 -7.15 6.64 -3.51
CA GLY A 304 -5.84 7.22 -3.84
C GLY A 304 -5.23 8.08 -2.72
N ARG A 305 -5.86 8.15 -1.53
CA ARG A 305 -5.42 8.96 -0.40
C ARG A 305 -4.58 8.13 0.57
N ASN A 306 -3.59 8.76 1.21
CA ASN A 306 -2.79 8.17 2.28
C ASN A 306 -2.09 6.83 1.90
N LEU A 307 -1.68 6.66 0.64
CA LEU A 307 -1.07 5.41 0.13
C LEU A 307 0.21 5.00 0.88
N LYS A 308 0.93 5.96 1.48
CA LYS A 308 2.15 5.70 2.27
C LYS A 308 1.91 4.84 3.53
N SER A 309 0.66 4.77 4.01
CA SER A 309 0.26 3.99 5.20
C SER A 309 -0.17 2.55 4.87
N LEU A 310 -0.26 2.22 3.58
CA LEU A 310 -0.74 0.94 3.09
C LEU A 310 0.42 0.00 2.76
N PRO A 311 0.22 -1.32 2.86
CA PRO A 311 1.20 -2.31 2.39
C PRO A 311 1.54 -2.10 0.91
N ASN A 312 2.82 -2.17 0.57
CA ASN A 312 3.31 -1.99 -0.80
C ASN A 312 2.68 -3.01 -1.77
N GLU A 313 2.32 -4.19 -1.26
CA GLU A 313 1.64 -5.24 -2.02
C GLU A 313 0.26 -4.79 -2.54
N ILE A 314 -0.49 -4.03 -1.74
CA ILE A 314 -1.83 -3.53 -2.14
C ILE A 314 -1.65 -2.36 -3.11
N VAL A 315 -0.77 -1.41 -2.79
CA VAL A 315 -0.52 -0.21 -3.60
C VAL A 315 0.00 -0.55 -4.99
N SER A 316 0.76 -1.64 -5.14
CA SER A 316 1.27 -2.08 -6.44
C SER A 316 0.28 -2.88 -7.29
N GLN A 317 -0.84 -3.34 -6.71
CA GLN A 317 -1.78 -4.25 -7.37
C GLN A 317 -3.17 -3.66 -7.60
N VAL A 318 -3.54 -2.63 -6.84
CA VAL A 318 -4.86 -1.99 -6.92
C VAL A 318 -4.72 -0.57 -7.45
N GLU A 319 -5.35 -0.30 -8.59
CA GLU A 319 -5.37 1.03 -9.18
C GLU A 319 -6.44 1.91 -8.49
N PRO A 320 -6.09 3.15 -8.07
CA PRO A 320 -7.05 4.11 -7.55
C PRO A 320 -8.14 4.44 -8.57
N TRP A 321 -9.36 4.72 -8.10
CA TRP A 321 -10.46 5.12 -8.97
C TRP A 321 -10.36 6.60 -9.31
N GLU A 322 -10.24 6.91 -10.59
CA GLU A 322 -10.20 8.29 -11.09
C GLU A 322 -11.44 9.05 -10.65
N SER A 323 -11.24 10.24 -10.08
CA SER A 323 -12.29 11.16 -9.61
C SER A 323 -13.26 10.55 -8.58
N TRP A 324 -12.89 9.45 -7.92
CA TRP A 324 -13.69 8.87 -6.85
C TRP A 324 -13.36 9.52 -5.50
N TYR A 325 -14.38 10.12 -4.89
CA TYR A 325 -14.32 10.65 -3.55
C TYR A 325 -15.30 9.88 -2.66
N GLU A 326 -14.95 9.75 -1.38
CA GLU A 326 -15.81 9.10 -0.40
C GLU A 326 -17.19 9.79 -0.36
N PRO A 327 -18.29 9.09 -0.70
CA PRO A 327 -19.63 9.66 -0.72
C PRO A 327 -20.01 10.15 0.68
N GLY A 328 -20.22 11.46 0.84
CA GLY A 328 -20.53 12.09 2.13
C GLY A 328 -19.48 13.08 2.63
N THR A 329 -18.32 13.17 1.99
CA THR A 329 -17.34 14.25 2.21
C THR A 329 -17.75 15.45 1.35
N SER A 330 -18.81 16.16 1.75
CA SER A 330 -19.21 17.39 1.04
C SER A 330 -18.09 18.42 1.14
N ASP A 331 -17.63 18.94 0.00
CA ASP A 331 -16.81 20.14 -0.11
C ASP A 331 -17.56 21.35 0.49
N SER A 332 -17.44 21.57 1.80
CA SER A 332 -17.54 22.91 2.34
C SER A 332 -16.13 23.52 2.30
N LEU A 333 -15.78 24.09 1.14
CA LEU A 333 -14.58 24.90 0.86
C LEU A 333 -14.57 26.24 1.64
N ALA A 334 -14.96 26.22 2.90
CA ALA A 334 -14.93 27.39 3.78
C ALA A 334 -14.86 26.97 5.25
N ASP A 335 -13.75 26.34 5.65
CA ASP A 335 -13.19 26.57 6.98
C ASP A 335 -11.69 26.22 6.97
N GLU A 336 -10.84 27.22 7.23
CA GLU A 336 -9.42 27.01 7.43
C GLU A 336 -9.21 26.24 8.74
N GLY A 337 -8.55 25.08 8.68
CA GLY A 337 -7.86 24.50 9.85
C GLY A 337 -8.27 23.11 10.33
N SER A 338 -9.23 22.44 9.72
CA SER A 338 -9.46 21.00 10.02
C SER A 338 -9.87 20.25 8.77
N THR A 339 -8.93 19.55 8.14
CA THR A 339 -9.29 18.46 7.23
C THR A 339 -9.97 17.38 8.06
N PRO A 340 -11.27 17.08 7.86
CA PRO A 340 -11.87 15.92 8.49
C PRO A 340 -11.14 14.69 7.95
N SER A 341 -10.47 13.97 8.82
CA SER A 341 -9.91 12.65 8.50
C SER A 341 -11.01 11.80 7.85
N CYS A 342 -10.80 11.33 6.62
CA CYS A 342 -11.74 10.42 5.94
C CYS A 342 -12.19 9.31 6.89
N SER A 343 -13.50 9.01 6.91
CA SER A 343 -14.09 8.09 7.89
C SER A 343 -13.44 6.70 7.83
N ILE A 344 -12.98 6.32 6.63
CA ILE A 344 -12.24 5.09 6.34
C ILE A 344 -10.89 5.07 7.04
N THR A 345 -10.11 6.15 6.96
CA THR A 345 -8.79 6.23 7.60
C THR A 345 -8.94 6.18 9.12
N ALA A 346 -9.92 6.91 9.67
CA ALA A 346 -10.23 6.85 11.09
C ALA A 346 -10.67 5.43 11.52
N SER A 347 -11.48 4.75 10.69
CA SER A 347 -11.91 3.37 10.95
C SER A 347 -10.78 2.36 10.87
N LEU A 348 -9.88 2.50 9.90
CA LEU A 348 -8.71 1.65 9.74
C LEU A 348 -7.77 1.81 10.93
N VAL A 349 -7.45 3.05 11.30
CA VAL A 349 -6.57 3.33 12.43
C VAL A 349 -7.21 2.88 13.74
N ALA A 350 -8.51 3.08 13.93
CA ALA A 350 -9.22 2.56 15.10
C ALA A 350 -9.14 1.02 15.19
N LEU A 351 -9.35 0.31 14.07
CA LEU A 351 -9.26 -1.15 14.03
C LEU A 351 -7.85 -1.67 14.26
N ARG A 352 -6.82 -1.06 13.65
CA ARG A 352 -5.41 -1.43 13.91
C ARG A 352 -5.04 -1.17 15.37
N SER A 353 -5.42 -0.01 15.90
CA SER A 353 -5.20 0.33 17.30
C SER A 353 -5.86 -0.70 18.23
N ASN A 354 -7.09 -1.12 17.93
CA ASN A 354 -7.76 -2.18 18.68
C ASN A 354 -7.02 -3.52 18.62
N GLN A 355 -6.48 -3.92 17.45
CA GLN A 355 -5.70 -5.16 17.36
C GLN A 355 -4.47 -5.13 18.27
N MET A 356 -3.81 -3.97 18.39
CA MET A 356 -2.64 -3.80 19.25
C MET A 356 -3.03 -3.80 20.73
N VAL A 357 -4.09 -3.06 21.07
CA VAL A 357 -4.55 -2.86 22.45
C VAL A 357 -5.21 -4.13 23.03
N THR A 358 -5.92 -4.92 22.22
CA THR A 358 -6.65 -6.13 22.69
C THR A 358 -5.72 -7.13 23.40
N ALA A 359 -4.45 -7.20 23.01
CA ALA A 359 -3.48 -8.10 23.64
C ALA A 359 -3.15 -7.75 25.10
N VAL A 360 -3.28 -6.46 25.47
CA VAL A 360 -2.87 -5.95 26.79
C VAL A 360 -4.05 -5.39 27.59
N LEU A 361 -5.08 -4.90 26.90
CA LEU A 361 -6.27 -4.23 27.41
C LEU A 361 -7.51 -4.74 26.64
N PRO A 362 -8.00 -5.95 26.93
CA PRO A 362 -9.10 -6.57 26.18
C PRO A 362 -10.46 -5.86 26.37
N ASP A 363 -10.64 -5.10 27.46
CA ASP A 363 -11.90 -4.42 27.81
C ASP A 363 -11.99 -2.97 27.29
N THR A 364 -11.17 -2.61 26.30
CA THR A 364 -11.15 -1.26 25.71
C THR A 364 -11.26 -1.32 24.19
N SER A 365 -12.19 -0.54 23.64
CA SER A 365 -12.37 -0.38 22.20
C SER A 365 -12.22 1.08 21.80
N ILE A 366 -11.32 1.34 20.86
CA ILE A 366 -11.16 2.61 20.16
C ILE A 366 -12.13 2.60 18.97
N THR A 367 -13.00 3.59 18.88
CA THR A 367 -13.93 3.73 17.76
C THR A 367 -13.49 4.84 16.81
N PRO A 368 -13.97 4.88 15.56
CA PRO A 368 -13.64 5.96 14.62
C PRO A 368 -14.04 7.34 15.17
N GLU A 369 -15.14 7.42 15.93
CA GLU A 369 -15.59 8.66 16.56
C GLU A 369 -14.59 9.20 17.58
N ASN A 370 -13.89 8.30 18.28
CA ASN A 370 -12.83 8.68 19.20
C ASN A 370 -11.67 9.37 18.46
N LEU A 371 -11.46 9.08 17.16
CA LEU A 371 -10.39 9.64 16.33
C LEU A 371 -10.83 10.81 15.43
N SER A 372 -12.12 11.18 15.48
CA SER A 372 -12.70 12.22 14.62
C SER A 372 -12.14 13.64 14.86
N SER A 373 -11.58 13.90 16.05
CA SER A 373 -10.98 15.18 16.42
C SER A 373 -9.78 14.96 17.32
N LEU A 374 -8.89 15.97 17.38
CA LEU A 374 -7.73 15.91 18.27
C LEU A 374 -8.15 15.79 19.75
N HIS A 375 -9.18 16.51 20.17
CA HIS A 375 -9.65 16.50 21.57
C HIS A 375 -10.25 15.14 21.96
N SER A 376 -11.07 14.54 21.10
CA SER A 376 -11.63 13.20 21.36
C SER A 376 -10.53 12.14 21.38
N ALA A 377 -9.52 12.25 20.50
CA ALA A 377 -8.39 11.34 20.47
C ALA A 377 -7.56 11.43 21.76
N VAL A 378 -7.20 12.63 22.20
CA VAL A 378 -6.48 12.85 23.45
C VAL A 378 -7.27 12.30 24.64
N SER A 379 -8.57 12.59 24.74
CA SER A 379 -9.42 12.08 25.82
C SER A 379 -9.49 10.55 25.83
N CYS A 380 -9.62 9.91 24.67
CA CYS A 380 -9.61 8.46 24.53
C CYS A 380 -8.27 7.88 24.99
N PHE A 381 -7.15 8.47 24.54
CA PHE A 381 -5.81 8.02 24.89
C PHE A 381 -5.53 8.10 26.40
N LEU A 382 -5.92 9.19 27.05
CA LEU A 382 -5.78 9.32 28.50
C LEU A 382 -6.56 8.25 29.26
N HIS A 383 -7.76 7.91 28.80
CA HIS A 383 -8.56 6.84 29.40
C HIS A 383 -7.94 5.44 29.20
N LEU A 384 -7.23 5.21 28.08
CA LEU A 384 -6.46 3.99 27.86
C LEU A 384 -5.21 3.95 28.77
N SER A 385 -4.52 5.09 28.89
CA SER A 385 -3.29 5.19 29.69
C SER A 385 -3.53 4.97 31.17
N GLU A 386 -4.69 5.33 31.71
CA GLU A 386 -5.07 5.04 33.11
C GLU A 386 -4.98 3.55 33.44
N ARG A 387 -5.35 2.69 32.48
CA ARG A 387 -5.35 1.23 32.64
C ARG A 387 -3.97 0.61 32.38
N ALA A 388 -3.08 1.32 31.69
CA ALA A 388 -1.70 0.90 31.45
C ALA A 388 -0.83 1.09 32.71
N SER A 389 -0.29 -0.01 33.22
CA SER A 389 0.52 -0.07 34.45
C SER A 389 1.84 -0.83 34.30
N SER A 390 2.06 -1.52 33.18
CA SER A 390 3.29 -2.24 32.87
C SER A 390 4.07 -1.58 31.74
N VAL A 391 5.38 -1.82 31.67
CA VAL A 391 6.23 -1.35 30.58
C VAL A 391 5.71 -1.84 29.22
N GLU A 392 5.24 -3.10 29.15
CA GLU A 392 4.65 -3.69 27.93
C GLU A 392 3.39 -2.94 27.48
N SER A 393 2.50 -2.57 28.43
CA SER A 393 1.30 -1.79 28.12
C SER A 393 1.63 -0.39 27.59
N VAL A 394 2.69 0.24 28.13
CA VAL A 394 3.15 1.56 27.67
C VAL A 394 3.76 1.46 26.27
N THR A 395 4.52 0.40 25.96
CA THR A 395 5.05 0.20 24.60
C THR A 395 3.97 -0.04 23.56
N VAL A 396 2.86 -0.70 23.93
CA VAL A 396 1.69 -0.83 23.04
C VAL A 396 1.02 0.52 22.81
N LEU A 397 0.88 1.35 23.85
CA LEU A 397 0.33 2.69 23.71
C LEU A 397 1.21 3.62 22.85
N GLU A 398 2.53 3.49 22.93
CA GLU A 398 3.48 4.17 22.05
C GLU A 398 3.23 3.81 20.58
N ALA A 399 3.13 2.52 20.27
CA ALA A 399 2.86 2.07 18.92
C ALA A 399 1.47 2.48 18.41
N VAL A 400 0.46 2.59 19.30
CA VAL A 400 -0.86 3.17 18.96
C VAL A 400 -0.75 4.65 18.60
N LEU A 401 0.03 5.45 19.34
CA LEU A 401 0.23 6.86 19.01
C LEU A 401 0.96 7.06 17.69
N GLU A 402 1.88 6.16 17.33
CA GLU A 402 2.53 6.18 16.02
C GLU A 402 1.55 5.95 14.86
N GLU A 403 0.57 5.05 15.02
CA GLU A 403 -0.51 4.89 14.02
C GLU A 403 -1.39 6.15 13.95
N TRP A 404 -1.61 6.83 15.08
CA TRP A 404 -2.41 8.06 15.13
C TRP A 404 -1.66 9.27 14.58
N GLU A 405 -0.33 9.30 14.66
CA GLU A 405 0.52 10.36 14.09
C GLU A 405 0.19 10.55 12.60
N GLN A 406 -0.13 9.49 11.87
CA GLN A 406 -0.51 9.54 10.45
C GLN A 406 -1.87 10.24 10.20
N LEU A 407 -2.79 10.22 11.17
CA LEU A 407 -4.09 10.90 11.07
C LEU A 407 -3.97 12.40 11.29
N PHE A 408 -3.11 12.81 12.22
CA PHE A 408 -3.02 14.19 12.69
C PHE A 408 -1.80 14.95 12.15
N SER A 409 -0.89 14.27 11.45
CA SER A 409 0.19 14.93 10.72
C SER A 409 -0.38 15.67 9.52
N SER A 410 -0.21 16.99 9.50
CA SER A 410 -0.57 17.77 8.32
C SER A 410 0.25 17.31 7.11
N PRO A 411 -0.38 17.10 5.93
CA PRO A 411 0.38 17.00 4.70
C PRO A 411 1.06 18.36 4.52
N LYS A 412 2.40 18.39 4.60
CA LYS A 412 3.13 19.41 3.83
C LYS A 412 2.88 19.03 2.38
N GLU A 413 1.85 19.62 1.78
CA GLU A 413 1.63 19.55 0.34
C GLU A 413 2.85 20.16 -0.34
N GLU A 414 3.76 19.30 -0.81
CA GLU A 414 4.54 19.63 -2.00
C GLU A 414 3.54 19.72 -3.15
N TYR A 415 2.96 20.91 -3.29
CA TYR A 415 2.17 21.29 -4.44
C TYR A 415 3.12 21.34 -5.65
N VAL A 416 3.36 20.19 -6.28
CA VAL A 416 3.90 20.17 -7.63
C VAL A 416 2.79 20.70 -8.52
N GLN A 417 2.84 22.00 -8.82
CA GLN A 417 1.97 22.57 -9.86
C GLN A 417 2.09 21.70 -11.12
N PRO A 418 0.98 21.30 -11.74
CA PRO A 418 1.02 20.72 -13.06
C PRO A 418 1.72 21.73 -13.98
N GLN A 419 2.83 21.32 -14.60
CA GLN A 419 3.40 22.07 -15.70
C GLN A 419 2.34 22.15 -16.79
N ASP A 420 1.71 23.32 -16.93
CA ASP A 420 0.95 23.65 -18.12
C ASP A 420 1.86 23.49 -19.34
N SER A 421 1.37 22.68 -20.27
CA SER A 421 1.97 22.38 -21.57
C SER A 421 2.45 23.64 -22.33
N PRO A 422 3.54 23.53 -23.10
CA PRO A 422 4.15 24.68 -23.77
C PRO A 422 3.30 25.15 -24.96
N LYS A 423 3.00 26.45 -25.00
CA LYS A 423 2.60 27.12 -26.25
C LYS A 423 3.86 27.53 -27.02
N GLU A 424 3.96 27.03 -28.23
CA GLU A 424 4.91 27.46 -29.26
C GLU A 424 4.76 28.96 -29.58
N ALA A 425 5.87 29.69 -29.65
CA ALA A 425 6.44 30.20 -30.90
C ALA A 425 7.48 31.31 -30.65
N SER A 426 8.73 30.97 -31.01
CA SER A 426 9.79 31.80 -31.62
C SER A 426 10.05 33.24 -31.14
N ASP A 427 11.29 33.49 -30.69
CA ASP A 427 12.22 34.29 -31.50
C ASP A 427 13.68 33.92 -31.19
N TRP A 428 14.48 33.81 -32.24
CA TRP A 428 15.89 33.38 -32.21
C TRP A 428 16.81 34.58 -31.94
N SER A 429 17.90 34.39 -31.19
CA SER A 429 19.27 34.66 -31.70
C SER A 429 20.38 34.37 -30.68
N ASP A 430 21.33 33.59 -31.18
CA ASP A 430 22.79 33.68 -31.08
C ASP A 430 23.49 33.61 -29.73
N GLY A 431 24.03 32.41 -29.48
CA GLY A 431 25.13 32.17 -28.56
C GLY A 431 26.47 32.68 -29.11
N TRP A 432 27.17 33.39 -28.24
CA TRP A 432 28.62 33.59 -28.18
C TRP A 432 28.95 33.40 -26.70
N ASP A 433 29.43 32.22 -26.31
CA ASP A 433 30.86 31.93 -26.09
C ASP A 433 31.53 32.93 -25.13
N ASP A 434 31.67 32.55 -23.86
CA ASP A 434 32.97 32.53 -23.18
C ASP A 434 32.81 32.01 -21.74
N GLY A 435 33.68 31.07 -21.38
CA GLY A 435 33.75 30.51 -20.05
C GLY A 435 34.43 31.42 -19.01
N TRP A 436 34.26 30.99 -17.76
CA TRP A 436 35.03 31.34 -16.57
C TRP A 436 34.74 32.71 -15.91
N GLU A 437 34.44 32.61 -14.61
CA GLU A 437 34.54 33.65 -13.57
C GLU A 437 33.52 34.80 -13.59
N ALA A 438 32.41 34.58 -12.88
CA ALA A 438 31.76 35.66 -12.14
C ALA A 438 31.14 35.10 -10.85
N LEU A 439 31.91 35.18 -9.75
CA LEU A 439 31.35 35.24 -8.40
C LEU A 439 30.41 36.45 -8.33
N PRO A 440 29.19 36.33 -7.78
CA PRO A 440 28.51 37.48 -7.22
C PRO A 440 29.01 37.69 -5.79
N GLU A 441 29.98 38.59 -5.64
CA GLU A 441 30.09 39.39 -4.42
C GLU A 441 28.85 40.28 -4.32
N GLU A 442 27.83 39.82 -3.59
CA GLU A 442 26.92 40.72 -2.91
C GLU A 442 26.87 40.34 -1.43
N LEU A 443 27.61 41.14 -0.65
CA LEU A 443 27.47 41.23 0.78
C LEU A 443 26.01 41.53 1.15
N GLU A 444 25.24 40.50 1.53
CA GLU A 444 24.10 40.71 2.42
C GLU A 444 24.63 40.96 3.83
N ASN A 445 24.41 42.18 4.32
CA ASN A 445 24.68 42.62 5.68
C ASN A 445 24.00 41.67 6.71
N PRO A 446 24.68 41.22 7.78
CA PRO A 446 24.08 40.38 8.83
C PRO A 446 23.27 41.20 9.84
N ALA A 447 22.49 42.17 9.36
CA ALA A 447 21.72 43.09 10.19
C ALA A 447 20.35 43.38 9.57
N GLN A 448 19.55 42.34 9.29
CA GLN A 448 18.07 42.37 9.20
C GLN A 448 17.52 41.03 8.68
N LYS A 449 17.72 39.94 9.41
CA LYS A 449 16.87 38.72 9.36
C LYS A 449 16.79 38.11 10.77
N GLN A 450 16.34 38.91 11.73
CA GLN A 450 15.73 38.44 12.97
C GLN A 450 14.27 38.86 12.91
N ASP A 451 13.49 38.11 12.15
CA ASP A 451 12.04 37.95 12.34
C ASP A 451 11.59 36.96 11.27
N GLY A 452 11.22 35.77 11.73
CA GLY A 452 11.08 34.58 10.90
C GLY A 452 11.92 33.42 11.43
N ALA A 453 11.93 33.21 12.76
CA ALA A 453 12.19 31.88 13.27
C ALA A 453 11.22 30.95 12.54
N SER A 454 11.73 30.01 11.76
CA SER A 454 10.98 28.87 11.28
C SER A 454 10.26 28.28 12.48
N SER A 455 8.96 28.53 12.58
CA SER A 455 8.16 28.15 13.74
C SER A 455 8.08 26.63 13.75
N LEU A 456 9.00 26.02 14.50
CA LEU A 456 8.96 24.61 14.85
C LEU A 456 7.59 24.35 15.49
N SER A 457 6.68 23.76 14.72
CA SER A 457 5.32 23.44 15.16
C SER A 457 5.38 22.34 16.22
N VAL A 458 4.63 22.53 17.30
CA VAL A 458 4.45 21.52 18.33
C VAL A 458 3.66 20.35 17.76
N HIS A 459 4.02 19.13 18.14
CA HIS A 459 3.35 17.92 17.72
C HIS A 459 1.88 17.95 18.15
N PRO A 460 0.90 17.68 17.27
CA PRO A 460 -0.52 17.81 17.60
C PRO A 460 -0.94 16.91 18.78
N LEU A 461 -0.38 15.69 18.87
CA LEU A 461 -0.59 14.77 19.99
C LEU A 461 0.37 14.96 21.20
N HIS A 462 0.94 16.15 21.40
CA HIS A 462 1.93 16.41 22.47
C HIS A 462 1.45 15.95 23.87
N SER A 463 0.18 16.18 24.21
CA SER A 463 -0.38 15.75 25.51
C SER A 463 -0.41 14.23 25.69
N CYS A 464 -0.62 13.48 24.61
CA CYS A 464 -0.56 12.01 24.65
C CYS A 464 0.89 11.53 24.85
N TRP A 465 1.84 12.15 24.14
CA TRP A 465 3.26 11.87 24.32
C TRP A 465 3.75 12.20 25.73
N MET A 466 3.29 13.31 26.31
CA MET A 466 3.58 13.67 27.69
C MET A 466 3.04 12.63 28.69
N GLU A 467 1.88 12.03 28.43
CA GLU A 467 1.34 10.95 29.25
C GLU A 467 2.23 9.69 29.20
N ILE A 468 2.69 9.29 28.02
CA ILE A 468 3.65 8.18 27.87
C ILE A 468 4.92 8.47 28.67
N ILE A 469 5.50 9.66 28.51
CA ILE A 469 6.72 10.07 29.23
C ILE A 469 6.47 10.05 30.74
N ARG A 470 5.31 10.52 31.22
CA ARG A 470 4.94 10.47 32.63
C ARG A 470 4.87 9.04 33.15
N LYS A 471 4.28 8.11 32.39
CA LYS A 471 4.19 6.70 32.75
C LYS A 471 5.57 6.03 32.79
N LEU A 472 6.41 6.26 31.78
CA LEU A 472 7.80 5.77 31.76
C LEU A 472 8.61 6.30 32.95
N ALA A 473 8.47 7.59 33.28
CA ALA A 473 9.12 8.20 34.43
C ALA A 473 8.63 7.57 35.75
N GLY A 474 7.33 7.33 35.90
CA GLY A 474 6.75 6.65 37.06
C GLY A 474 7.20 5.19 37.22
N LEU A 475 7.51 4.51 36.11
CA LEU A 475 8.07 3.16 36.09
C LEU A 475 9.59 3.13 36.25
N GLY A 476 10.26 4.28 36.25
CA GLY A 476 11.72 4.39 36.37
C GLY A 476 12.50 4.11 35.07
N GLU A 477 11.81 3.99 33.94
CA GLU A 477 12.38 3.69 32.61
C GLU A 477 12.93 4.95 31.91
N LEU A 478 13.79 5.70 32.59
CA LEU A 478 14.31 7.00 32.09
C LEU A 478 15.11 6.89 30.79
N GLN A 479 15.74 5.73 30.53
CA GLN A 479 16.48 5.50 29.28
C GLN A 479 15.55 5.48 28.06
N LYS A 480 14.35 4.90 28.20
CA LYS A 480 13.37 4.85 27.11
C LYS A 480 12.84 6.24 26.74
N ILE A 481 12.78 7.16 27.71
CA ILE A 481 12.42 8.56 27.46
C ILE A 481 13.46 9.24 26.57
N ILE A 482 14.76 8.97 26.80
CA ILE A 482 15.85 9.49 25.96
C ILE A 482 15.72 8.94 24.53
N GLU A 483 15.53 7.63 24.38
CA GLU A 483 15.37 6.98 23.08
C GLU A 483 14.16 7.56 22.30
N LEU A 484 13.05 7.82 22.99
CA LEU A 484 11.85 8.42 22.40
C LEU A 484 12.10 9.86 21.94
N LEU A 485 12.73 10.69 22.77
CA LEU A 485 13.05 12.09 22.44
C LEU A 485 14.09 12.19 21.32
N ASP A 486 15.09 11.32 21.30
CA ASP A 486 16.10 11.25 20.24
C ASP A 486 15.45 10.86 18.90
N ARG A 487 14.54 9.89 18.92
CA ARG A 487 13.76 9.52 17.72
C ARG A 487 12.87 10.68 17.24
N ALA A 488 12.26 11.43 18.15
CA ALA A 488 11.44 12.59 17.80
C ALA A 488 12.27 13.76 17.23
N SER A 489 13.48 13.99 17.75
CA SER A 489 14.36 15.07 17.28
C SER A 489 14.75 14.90 15.80
N SER A 490 14.93 13.66 15.35
CA SER A 490 15.21 13.33 13.94
C SER A 490 14.09 13.72 12.96
N LYS A 491 12.84 13.84 13.45
CA LYS A 491 11.66 14.21 12.64
C LYS A 491 11.44 15.74 12.56
N HIS A 492 12.33 16.55 13.14
CA HIS A 492 12.24 18.01 13.18
C HIS A 492 10.94 18.59 13.76
N SER A 493 10.26 17.85 14.63
CA SER A 493 9.04 18.30 15.33
C SER A 493 9.29 18.47 16.84
N ARG A 494 8.67 19.49 17.45
CA ARG A 494 8.72 19.66 18.92
C ARG A 494 7.70 18.71 19.55
N LEU A 495 8.17 17.70 20.28
CA LEU A 495 7.28 16.67 20.85
C LEU A 495 6.39 17.19 21.98
N LEU A 496 6.93 18.07 22.84
CA LEU A 496 6.28 18.60 24.04
C LEU A 496 6.14 20.12 23.94
N GLU A 497 5.18 20.69 24.67
CA GLU A 497 5.10 22.14 24.92
C GLU A 497 6.06 22.59 26.04
N ASP A 498 6.30 23.91 26.14
CA ASP A 498 7.16 24.48 27.18
C ASP A 498 6.60 24.23 28.60
N GLU A 499 5.29 24.41 28.79
CA GLU A 499 4.61 24.11 30.06
C GLU A 499 4.69 22.62 30.44
N GLU A 500 4.64 21.73 29.44
CA GLU A 500 4.80 20.29 29.64
C GLU A 500 6.24 19.92 29.99
N ALA A 501 7.22 20.61 29.41
CA ALA A 501 8.63 20.47 29.77
C ALA A 501 8.89 20.85 31.23
N HIS A 502 8.25 21.91 31.74
CA HIS A 502 8.32 22.28 33.16
C HIS A 502 7.69 21.19 34.06
N ARG A 503 6.52 20.65 33.70
CA ARG A 503 5.91 19.53 34.44
C ARG A 503 6.77 18.27 34.43
N LEU A 504 7.44 17.98 33.32
CA LEU A 504 8.39 16.88 33.23
C LEU A 504 9.59 17.10 34.16
N LEU A 505 10.11 18.32 34.25
CA LEU A 505 11.17 18.67 35.18
C LEU A 505 10.75 18.45 36.64
N GLU A 506 9.54 18.85 37.03
CA GLU A 506 9.02 18.61 38.38
C GLU A 506 8.96 17.11 38.71
N LEU A 507 8.47 16.29 37.78
CA LEU A 507 8.40 14.83 37.93
C LEU A 507 9.80 14.21 38.08
N LEU A 508 10.76 14.63 37.24
CA LEU A 508 12.12 14.11 37.25
C LEU A 508 12.96 14.61 38.43
N SER A 509 12.63 15.79 38.99
CA SER A 509 13.33 16.35 40.14
C SER A 509 13.18 15.50 41.40
N ALA A 510 12.06 14.77 41.51
CA ALA A 510 11.81 13.78 42.55
C ALA A 510 12.62 12.47 42.35
N ALA A 511 13.14 12.21 41.15
CA ALA A 511 13.89 11.00 40.86
C ALA A 511 15.29 11.01 41.52
N PRO A 512 15.81 9.83 41.93
CA PRO A 512 17.11 9.74 42.58
C PRO A 512 18.29 10.02 41.64
N ASN A 513 18.12 9.87 40.32
CA ASN A 513 19.19 10.05 39.33
C ASN A 513 19.10 11.42 38.64
N CYS A 514 19.70 12.45 39.26
CA CYS A 514 19.66 13.82 38.76
C CYS A 514 20.36 14.02 37.40
N PHE A 515 21.34 13.17 37.05
CA PHE A 515 22.02 13.27 35.76
C PHE A 515 21.18 12.73 34.60
N MET A 516 20.33 11.72 34.84
CA MET A 516 19.36 11.28 33.82
C MET A 516 18.30 12.35 33.57
N ALA A 517 17.83 13.02 34.62
CA ALA A 517 16.94 14.17 34.47
C ALA A 517 17.59 15.28 33.63
N LEU A 518 18.88 15.56 33.87
CA LEU A 518 19.64 16.51 33.08
C LEU A 518 19.73 16.10 31.61
N LYS A 519 20.06 14.84 31.31
CA LYS A 519 20.12 14.34 29.91
C LYS A 519 18.79 14.55 29.18
N ILE A 520 17.67 14.18 29.81
CA ILE A 520 16.33 14.34 29.24
C ILE A 520 16.03 15.83 28.97
N MET A 521 16.35 16.72 29.91
CA MET A 521 16.10 18.16 29.74
C MET A 521 16.97 18.80 28.65
N LEU A 522 18.22 18.35 28.49
CA LEU A 522 19.13 18.85 27.45
C LEU A 522 18.69 18.45 26.03
N LEU A 523 17.85 17.42 25.88
CA LEU A 523 17.25 17.04 24.58
C LEU A 523 16.07 17.92 24.18
N LEU A 524 15.46 18.64 25.13
CA LEU A 524 14.34 19.52 24.86
C LEU A 524 14.84 20.90 24.39
N PRO A 525 14.16 21.57 23.44
CA PRO A 525 14.61 22.85 22.88
C PRO A 525 14.28 24.07 23.78
N TYR A 526 14.02 23.86 25.07
CA TYR A 526 13.51 24.87 26.00
C TYR A 526 14.58 25.33 26.99
N GLU A 527 15.00 26.59 26.86
CA GLU A 527 16.09 27.13 27.68
C GLU A 527 15.73 27.25 29.18
N ALA A 528 14.51 27.66 29.51
CA ALA A 528 14.10 27.85 30.91
C ALA A 528 14.08 26.52 31.71
N PRO A 529 13.43 25.43 31.24
CA PRO A 529 13.53 24.11 31.87
C PRO A 529 14.96 23.59 31.97
N GLN A 530 15.79 23.79 30.93
CA GLN A 530 17.21 23.41 30.96
C GLN A 530 17.95 24.10 32.10
N LEU A 531 17.83 25.43 32.21
CA LEU A 531 18.49 26.22 33.25
C LEU A 531 18.03 25.82 34.65
N GLN A 532 16.72 25.65 34.85
CA GLN A 532 16.16 25.21 36.14
C GLN A 532 16.65 23.81 36.53
N CYS A 533 16.79 22.90 35.55
CA CYS A 533 17.38 21.58 35.78
C CYS A 533 18.85 21.67 36.20
N LEU A 534 19.66 22.50 35.52
CA LEU A 534 21.06 22.71 35.87
C LEU A 534 21.22 23.23 37.30
N GLN A 535 20.38 24.19 37.72
CA GLN A 535 20.37 24.71 39.09
C GLN A 535 20.04 23.62 40.12
N THR A 536 19.07 22.77 39.80
CA THR A 536 18.67 21.65 40.66
C THR A 536 19.80 20.61 40.78
N VAL A 537 20.49 20.29 39.69
CA VAL A 537 21.63 19.37 39.68
C VAL A 537 22.82 19.96 40.43
N GLU A 538 23.12 21.24 40.23
CA GLU A 538 24.15 21.96 40.98
C GLU A 538 23.89 21.88 42.49
N ALA A 539 22.65 22.16 42.92
CA ALA A 539 22.27 22.07 44.33
C ALA A 539 22.48 20.65 44.89
N LYS A 540 22.04 19.62 44.16
CA LYS A 540 22.25 18.22 44.55
C LYS A 540 23.72 17.80 44.60
N ILE A 541 24.57 18.30 43.69
CA ILE A 541 26.02 18.08 43.73
C ILE A 541 26.63 18.77 44.96
N ARG A 542 26.18 19.99 45.28
CA ARG A 542 26.65 20.76 46.44
C ARG A 542 26.27 20.11 47.77
N GLU A 543 25.08 19.55 47.86
CA GLU A 543 24.56 18.83 49.02
C GLU A 543 25.15 17.43 49.17
N GLY A 544 25.92 16.95 48.18
CA GLY A 544 26.52 15.61 48.19
C GLY A 544 25.50 14.48 48.01
N THR A 545 24.27 14.79 47.60
CA THR A 545 23.18 13.83 47.36
C THR A 545 23.25 13.20 45.96
N ALA A 546 24.01 13.80 45.04
CA ALA A 546 24.30 13.24 43.72
C ALA A 546 25.48 12.25 43.76
N SER A 547 25.26 11.00 43.34
CA SER A 547 26.34 10.03 43.14
C SER A 547 27.16 10.39 41.90
N THR A 548 28.35 10.95 42.09
CA THR A 548 29.26 11.36 41.01
C THR A 548 30.14 10.22 40.50
N SER A 549 30.19 9.09 41.20
CA SER A 549 31.13 7.97 40.92
C SER A 549 30.66 7.06 39.78
N SER A 550 29.34 6.87 39.58
CA SER A 550 28.82 6.03 38.48
C SER A 550 28.95 6.70 37.11
N ASN A 551 29.05 8.02 37.05
CA ASN A 551 28.96 8.80 35.80
C ASN A 551 30.33 9.24 35.26
N ALA A 552 31.43 8.78 35.87
CA ALA A 552 32.79 9.17 35.47
C ALA A 552 33.16 8.78 34.02
N LYS A 553 32.36 7.94 33.34
CA LYS A 553 32.57 7.53 31.93
C LYS A 553 31.40 7.92 31.01
N ASP A 554 30.59 8.89 31.42
CA ASP A 554 29.36 9.24 30.71
C ASP A 554 29.62 10.13 29.48
N HIS A 555 29.92 9.50 28.34
CA HIS A 555 30.16 10.19 27.07
C HIS A 555 28.89 10.87 26.52
N GLU A 556 27.73 10.31 26.83
CA GLU A 556 26.42 10.80 26.40
C GLU A 556 26.09 12.13 27.09
N LEU A 557 26.33 12.23 28.40
CA LEU A 557 26.17 13.49 29.12
C LEU A 557 27.07 14.60 28.53
N LEU A 558 28.33 14.28 28.22
CA LEU A 558 29.25 15.24 27.63
C LEU A 558 28.78 15.69 26.24
N ALA A 559 28.29 14.76 25.41
CA ALA A 559 27.74 15.08 24.10
C ALA A 559 26.55 16.04 24.20
N LEU A 560 25.60 15.76 25.10
CA LEU A 560 24.41 16.60 25.29
C LEU A 560 24.74 18.00 25.83
N VAL A 561 25.71 18.09 26.75
CA VAL A 561 26.17 19.39 27.28
C VAL A 561 26.78 20.28 26.19
N LEU A 562 27.52 19.69 25.26
CA LEU A 562 28.12 20.41 24.13
C LEU A 562 27.06 20.78 23.08
N SER A 563 26.19 19.83 22.69
CA SER A 563 25.17 20.07 21.66
C SER A 563 24.11 21.10 22.07
N SER A 564 23.81 21.21 23.37
CA SER A 564 22.85 22.18 23.92
C SER A 564 23.39 23.60 24.04
N GLY A 565 24.70 23.82 23.89
CA GLY A 565 25.34 25.14 24.06
C GLY A 565 25.35 25.66 25.51
N VAL A 566 24.95 24.83 26.47
CA VAL A 566 24.83 25.18 27.90
C VAL A 566 26.21 25.37 28.55
N LEU A 567 27.27 24.79 27.98
CA LEU A 567 28.63 24.85 28.53
C LEU A 567 29.14 26.28 28.75
N GLN A 568 28.85 27.19 27.82
CA GLN A 568 29.27 28.60 27.94
C GLN A 568 28.62 29.29 29.15
N LYS A 569 27.34 29.02 29.39
CA LYS A 569 26.61 29.55 30.56
C LYS A 569 27.13 28.97 31.86
N MET A 570 27.40 27.66 31.88
CA MET A 570 28.01 27.02 33.05
C MET A 570 29.41 27.53 33.38
N ALA A 571 30.20 27.90 32.36
CA ALA A 571 31.55 28.44 32.53
C ALA A 571 31.56 29.92 32.98
N GLY A 572 30.55 30.69 32.57
CA GLY A 572 30.46 32.13 32.84
C GLY A 572 29.81 32.49 34.18
N GLU A 573 28.92 31.65 34.71
CA GLU A 573 28.16 31.95 35.93
C GLU A 573 28.66 31.17 37.16
N GLU A 574 28.92 31.86 38.27
CA GLU A 574 29.30 31.23 39.54
C GLU A 574 28.26 30.22 40.06
N GLY A 575 26.99 30.43 39.65
CA GLY A 575 25.85 29.59 39.96
C GLY A 575 25.99 28.13 39.53
N TYR A 576 26.87 27.78 38.59
CA TYR A 576 27.06 26.42 38.06
C TYR A 576 28.48 25.86 38.29
N SER A 577 29.24 26.45 39.22
CA SER A 577 30.66 26.15 39.40
C SER A 577 30.96 24.68 39.74
N LYS A 578 30.10 23.99 40.50
CA LYS A 578 30.31 22.57 40.81
C LYS A 578 29.99 21.66 39.62
N LEU A 579 28.93 21.96 38.88
CA LEU A 579 28.57 21.25 37.66
C LEU A 579 29.64 21.43 36.58
N PHE A 580 30.14 22.65 36.37
CA PHE A 580 31.25 22.92 35.46
C PHE A 580 32.52 22.16 35.88
N SER A 581 32.85 22.15 37.19
CA SER A 581 33.96 21.36 37.72
C SER A 581 33.76 19.86 37.50
N HIS A 582 32.52 19.35 37.59
CA HIS A 582 32.20 17.95 37.30
C HIS A 582 32.41 17.63 35.81
N THR A 583 31.94 18.48 34.91
CA THR A 583 32.16 18.34 33.47
C THR A 583 33.66 18.35 33.13
N CYS A 584 34.45 19.24 33.74
CA CYS A 584 35.91 19.25 33.58
C CYS A 584 36.54 17.94 34.09
N HIS A 585 36.06 17.41 35.21
CA HIS A 585 36.52 16.12 35.74
C HIS A 585 36.17 14.96 34.81
N LEU A 586 34.97 14.95 34.25
CA LEU A 586 34.51 13.98 33.25
C LEU A 586 35.42 14.01 32.01
N VAL A 587 35.66 15.20 31.43
CA VAL A 587 36.57 15.36 30.30
C VAL A 587 37.98 14.87 30.64
N GLY A 588 38.51 15.21 31.82
CA GLY A 588 39.81 14.73 32.27
C GLY A 588 39.89 13.21 32.43
N HIS A 589 38.82 12.59 32.92
CA HIS A 589 38.72 11.13 33.04
C HIS A 589 38.61 10.44 31.68
N LEU A 590 37.79 10.98 30.76
CA LEU A 590 37.67 10.49 29.39
C LEU A 590 38.97 10.67 28.59
N ALA A 591 39.69 11.77 28.79
CA ALA A 591 41.01 11.99 28.19
C ALA A 591 42.04 10.97 28.67
N ARG A 592 42.03 10.64 29.97
CA ARG A 592 42.88 9.57 30.52
C ARG A 592 42.52 8.21 29.92
N SER A 593 41.22 7.92 29.78
CA SER A 593 40.74 6.68 29.15
C SER A 593 41.17 6.60 27.68
N PHE A 594 41.02 7.70 26.93
CA PHE A 594 41.43 7.82 25.54
C PHE A 594 42.95 7.63 25.35
N GLN A 595 43.77 8.23 26.23
CA GLN A 595 45.21 8.05 26.22
C GLN A 595 45.59 6.59 26.51
N GLY A 596 44.92 5.94 27.47
CA GLY A 596 45.12 4.52 27.75
C GLY A 596 44.81 3.63 26.55
N ASP A 597 43.67 3.87 25.89
CA ASP A 597 43.27 3.13 24.69
C ASP A 597 44.20 3.39 23.49
N LEU A 598 44.72 4.62 23.36
CA LEU A 598 45.68 4.99 22.32
C LEU A 598 47.02 4.28 22.52
N CYS A 599 47.53 4.22 23.76
CA CYS A 599 48.74 3.47 24.09
C CYS A 599 48.56 1.97 23.83
N ALA A 600 47.44 1.39 24.24
CA ALA A 600 47.14 -0.03 23.99
C ALA A 600 47.02 -0.34 22.49
N HIS A 601 46.42 0.56 21.71
CA HIS A 601 46.34 0.41 20.25
C HIS A 601 47.73 0.41 19.59
N TRP A 602 48.63 1.29 20.05
CA TRP A 602 50.01 1.35 19.55
C TRP A 602 50.85 0.12 19.93
N GLU A 603 50.58 -0.50 21.08
CA GLU A 603 51.33 -1.67 21.54
C GLU A 603 50.83 -3.00 20.94
N ALA A 604 49.54 -3.11 20.62
CA ALA A 604 48.90 -4.39 20.27
C ALA A 604 48.17 -4.45 18.91
N GLU A 605 48.23 -3.39 18.09
CA GLU A 605 47.43 -3.24 16.83
C GLU A 605 45.92 -3.55 17.02
N SER A 606 45.41 -3.41 18.24
CA SER A 606 44.01 -3.71 18.56
C SER A 606 43.08 -2.61 18.08
N LYS A 607 41.89 -2.93 17.55
CA LYS A 607 40.89 -1.92 17.18
C LYS A 607 40.57 -1.00 18.35
N MET A 608 40.70 0.31 18.12
CA MET A 608 40.42 1.34 19.10
C MET A 608 38.91 1.38 19.43
N ASN A 609 38.57 1.63 20.70
CA ASN A 609 37.19 1.71 21.15
C ASN A 609 36.45 2.87 20.45
N GLN A 610 35.27 2.61 19.86
CA GLN A 610 34.45 3.61 19.18
C GLN A 610 34.09 4.79 20.09
N LYS A 611 33.83 4.57 21.38
CA LYS A 611 33.53 5.65 22.34
C LYS A 611 34.73 6.57 22.56
N SER A 612 35.94 6.00 22.58
CA SER A 612 37.19 6.74 22.72
C SER A 612 37.50 7.52 21.43
N LEU A 613 37.23 6.94 20.27
CA LEU A 613 37.33 7.66 18.99
C LEU A 613 36.35 8.84 18.91
N LEU A 614 35.09 8.66 19.34
CA LEU A 614 34.10 9.73 19.43
C LEU A 614 34.59 10.87 20.33
N PHE A 615 35.12 10.52 21.51
CA PHE A 615 35.68 11.51 22.42
C PHE A 615 36.85 12.28 21.79
N GLY A 616 37.86 11.57 21.28
CA GLY A 616 39.08 12.21 20.76
C GLY A 616 38.89 13.00 19.47
N LYS A 617 37.98 12.58 18.59
CA LYS A 617 37.74 13.23 17.29
C LYS A 617 36.67 14.32 17.33
N VAL A 618 35.69 14.21 18.23
CA VAL A 618 34.51 15.10 18.24
C VAL A 618 34.38 15.83 19.56
N LEU A 619 34.16 15.11 20.67
CA LEU A 619 33.78 15.74 21.94
C LEU A 619 34.89 16.63 22.54
N LEU A 620 36.14 16.18 22.50
CA LEU A 620 37.27 16.92 23.07
C LEU A 620 37.56 18.22 22.28
N PRO A 621 37.65 18.21 20.94
CA PRO A 621 37.72 19.46 20.16
C PRO A 621 36.57 20.44 20.45
N CYS A 622 35.32 19.96 20.47
CA CYS A 622 34.14 20.79 20.75
C CYS A 622 34.20 21.42 22.16
N PHE A 623 34.59 20.63 23.16
CA PHE A 623 34.76 21.13 24.52
C PHE A 623 35.82 22.24 24.61
N ILE A 624 36.95 22.08 23.92
CA ILE A 624 38.01 23.09 23.89
C ILE A 624 37.52 24.37 23.21
N SER A 625 36.85 24.26 22.05
CA SER A 625 36.36 25.44 21.31
C SER A 625 35.34 26.23 22.12
N GLU A 626 34.36 25.58 22.74
CA GLU A 626 33.34 26.26 23.54
C GLU A 626 33.92 26.86 24.84
N SER A 627 34.84 26.15 25.48
CA SER A 627 35.51 26.62 26.70
C SER A 627 36.36 27.87 26.44
N TRP A 628 37.03 27.94 25.30
CA TRP A 628 37.85 29.10 24.89
C TRP A 628 37.02 30.30 24.45
N CYS A 629 35.91 30.08 23.73
CA CYS A 629 34.99 31.17 23.38
C CYS A 629 34.38 31.86 24.63
N SER A 630 34.13 31.13 25.72
CA SER A 630 33.60 31.75 26.96
C SER A 630 34.58 32.71 27.68
N LYS A 631 35.89 32.62 27.40
CA LYS A 631 36.94 33.44 28.04
C LYS A 631 37.49 34.56 27.15
N GLY A 632 36.96 34.72 25.94
CA GLY A 632 37.48 35.61 24.89
C GLY A 632 37.03 37.07 24.98
N SER A 633 37.31 37.76 26.09
CA SER A 633 37.32 39.24 26.17
C SER A 633 38.69 39.74 26.64
N ILE A 634 39.78 39.14 26.15
CA ILE A 634 41.15 39.64 26.37
C ILE A 634 41.90 39.54 25.05
N CYS A 635 42.01 40.67 24.35
CA CYS A 635 42.90 40.86 23.22
C CYS A 635 44.35 40.61 23.66
N TRP A 636 45.06 39.70 23.00
CA TRP A 636 46.52 39.71 23.04
C TRP A 636 47.04 40.71 22.00
N PRO A 637 47.93 41.65 22.38
CA PRO A 637 48.55 42.56 21.44
C PRO A 637 49.69 41.83 20.72
N GLY A 638 49.52 41.65 19.42
CA GLY A 638 50.63 41.37 18.51
C GLY A 638 50.70 39.94 17.95
N SER A 639 49.87 39.67 16.95
CA SER A 639 50.27 38.82 15.82
C SER A 639 49.32 39.08 14.65
N SER A 640 49.78 39.91 13.71
CA SER A 640 49.16 40.06 12.41
C SER A 640 49.44 38.81 11.57
N SER A 641 48.44 38.00 11.31
CA SER A 641 48.28 37.30 10.03
C SER A 641 46.94 36.58 10.00
N ARG A 642 46.21 36.86 8.93
CA ARG A 642 44.99 36.21 8.44
C ARG A 642 45.03 34.70 8.69
N ASP A 643 44.00 34.18 9.35
CA ASP A 643 43.18 33.05 8.89
C ASP A 643 41.95 32.95 9.79
N GLY A 644 40.78 33.09 9.18
CA GLY A 644 39.50 33.11 9.87
C GLY A 644 39.15 31.72 10.39
N CYS A 645 38.97 31.60 11.71
CA CYS A 645 38.27 30.47 12.29
C CYS A 645 36.77 30.66 12.02
N THR A 646 36.24 29.96 11.03
CA THR A 646 34.80 29.72 10.89
C THR A 646 34.34 28.74 11.98
N PRO A 647 33.25 29.03 12.72
CA PRO A 647 32.66 28.06 13.63
C PRO A 647 32.07 26.88 12.84
N PRO A 648 32.15 25.64 13.34
CA PRO A 648 31.41 24.54 12.74
C PRO A 648 29.91 24.79 12.95
N HIS A 649 29.13 24.69 11.86
CA HIS A 649 27.67 24.64 11.94
C HIS A 649 27.23 23.47 12.84
N PRO A 650 26.14 23.63 13.62
CA PRO A 650 25.57 22.54 14.38
C PRO A 650 25.09 21.46 13.40
N LEU A 651 25.64 20.25 13.54
CA LEU A 651 25.13 19.05 12.89
C LEU A 651 23.84 18.66 13.62
N VAL A 652 22.73 18.65 12.86
CA VAL A 652 21.52 17.88 13.16
C VAL A 652 21.87 16.40 13.11
#